data_AF-A0A2G9HUT4-F1
#
_entry.id   AF-A0A2G9HUT4-F1
#
_cell.length_a   1.000
_cell.length_b   1.000
_cell.length_c   1.000
_cell.angle_alpha   90.00
_cell.angle_beta   90.00
_cell.angle_gamma   90.00
#
_symmetry.space_group_name_H-M   'P 1'
#
loop_
_entity.id
_entity.type
_entity.pdbx_description
1 polymer ?
#
loop_
_entity_poly.entity_id
_entity_poly.type
_entity_poly.pdbx_seq_one_letter_code
_entity_poly.pdbx_strand_id
1 'polypeptide(L)'
;MVSLHFLRHICCRYGASERYRIVENKLMRQKARLLLDEAASWSLLWYLYGKGNEELPEDLFVFPTTSHLEACQFVTVNHTAQLCLRIVQWLERLASIALDLDNKVRGSHVGTYLPSSGVWHHTQRHLKRGASNLKTVHHLDFDAPTREHSQQLPDDKKQDESLLEDVWTLLRAGRLEEACNLCRSAGQPWRAASLCPFGGFNLFPSLEALEKNGKNRVLQAIELESGIGHQWRLWKWATYCASEKIAVQDGGKYEAAVYAAQCSNLKRLLPVCTDWESACWAMAKSWLDVQVDIEIARLRPGGMDQFKSFEEAIERSPGQGDFASQPTSGPDSWPLQVLNQQPRNVSSLLQKLHSSDTVHEAVTRACKEQQRQIEMNLMMGDIPHLLNCIFSWISPSEDDENIFRPHGDPQMMRFGAHLVLVLRYLLADQMKDTFREKIMTVGDFIIHMYAMFLFTKQHEELVGIYASQLARNRCVDLFVHMMELRLNSSVHVKHKIFLSAVEYLPFSPEDDTKGSFEEIIERVLSRSREISVGKHDESSDITEQHRLQSLQKAMVIQWLCFTPPSTINDAKAVTGKLVLRALMHGNLLFREFALISMWRVPAIPTGAHTVLSLLAEPLKQPTEILLATDDHNVSENLREFQDWSEYYSCDAKYRNWLKIELANAEVSSG
;
A
#
# COMPACT_ATOMS: atom_id res chain seq x y z
N MET A 1 -5.98 10.99 19.51
CA MET A 1 -6.24 10.32 20.81
C MET A 1 -6.88 11.26 21.85
N VAL A 2 -6.54 12.56 21.86
CA VAL A 2 -7.08 13.56 22.82
C VAL A 2 -8.58 13.85 22.63
N SER A 3 -9.11 13.89 21.40
CA SER A 3 -10.56 14.09 21.17
C SER A 3 -11.44 12.95 21.69
N LEU A 4 -10.94 11.71 21.67
CA LEU A 4 -11.68 10.54 22.21
C LEU A 4 -11.75 10.59 23.75
N HIS A 5 -10.71 11.11 24.41
CA HIS A 5 -10.69 11.23 25.86
C HIS A 5 -11.61 12.35 26.36
N PHE A 6 -11.70 13.45 25.60
CA PHE A 6 -12.59 14.57 25.90
C PHE A 6 -14.07 14.19 25.75
N LEU A 7 -14.40 13.39 24.74
CA LEU A 7 -15.75 12.82 24.56
C LEU A 7 -16.13 11.84 25.69
N ARG A 8 -15.17 11.07 26.20
CA ARG A 8 -15.38 10.13 27.32
C ARG A 8 -15.73 10.84 28.62
N HIS A 9 -15.12 12.01 28.88
CA HIS A 9 -15.33 12.77 30.12
C HIS A 9 -16.69 13.49 30.18
N ILE A 10 -17.26 13.85 29.02
CA ILE A 10 -18.62 14.41 28.90
C ILE A 10 -19.69 13.32 29.07
N CYS A 11 -19.37 12.06 28.71
CA CYS A 11 -20.31 10.96 28.62
C CYS A 11 -20.76 10.37 29.97
N CYS A 12 -19.97 10.52 31.05
CA CYS A 12 -20.37 10.04 32.37
C CYS A 12 -21.53 10.84 33.02
N ARG A 13 -22.00 11.94 32.42
CA ARG A 13 -23.05 12.80 33.02
C ARG A 13 -24.43 12.74 32.36
N TYR A 14 -24.60 12.20 31.15
CA TYR A 14 -25.91 12.16 30.49
C TYR A 14 -26.10 10.88 29.67
N GLY A 15 -27.23 10.20 29.87
CA GLY A 15 -27.57 8.87 29.31
C GLY A 15 -27.66 8.79 27.79
N ALA A 16 -26.52 8.89 27.11
CA ALA A 16 -26.38 8.81 25.67
C ALA A 16 -25.63 7.55 25.19
N SER A 17 -25.46 6.54 26.04
CA SER A 17 -24.56 5.40 25.82
C SER A 17 -24.74 4.64 24.49
N GLU A 18 -25.97 4.50 23.97
CA GLU A 18 -26.22 3.60 22.83
C GLU A 18 -25.89 4.24 21.47
N ARG A 19 -26.26 5.51 21.26
CA ARG A 19 -25.92 6.23 20.01
C ARG A 19 -24.41 6.39 19.86
N TYR A 20 -23.69 6.63 20.96
CA TYR A 20 -22.24 6.75 20.96
C TYR A 20 -21.56 5.41 20.64
N ARG A 21 -22.06 4.29 21.20
CA ARG A 21 -21.60 2.94 20.84
C ARG A 21 -21.82 2.62 19.36
N ILE A 22 -22.95 3.01 18.79
CA ILE A 22 -23.23 2.81 17.35
C ILE A 22 -22.25 3.61 16.49
N VAL A 23 -21.99 4.88 16.83
CA VAL A 23 -21.04 5.72 16.10
C VAL A 23 -19.61 5.20 16.24
N GLU A 24 -19.20 4.80 17.44
CA GLU A 24 -17.89 4.20 17.70
C GLU A 24 -17.71 2.89 16.92
N ASN A 25 -18.70 2.00 16.94
CA ASN A 25 -18.68 0.76 16.15
C ASN A 25 -18.59 1.04 14.64
N LYS A 26 -19.31 2.05 14.14
CA LYS A 26 -19.24 2.45 12.73
C LYS A 26 -17.84 2.94 12.36
N LEU A 27 -17.23 3.78 13.21
CA LEU A 27 -15.87 4.28 13.00
C LEU A 27 -14.83 3.15 13.05
N MET A 28 -14.96 2.23 14.00
CA MET A 28 -14.07 1.06 14.11
C MET A 28 -14.17 0.16 12.88
N ARG A 29 -15.38 -0.08 12.35
CA ARG A 29 -15.58 -0.85 11.12
C ARG A 29 -14.99 -0.16 9.90
N GLN A 30 -15.15 1.15 9.79
CA GLN A 30 -14.53 1.94 8.72
C GLN A 30 -12.99 1.85 8.78
N LYS A 31 -12.42 2.01 9.98
CA LYS A 31 -10.97 1.89 10.18
C LYS A 31 -10.47 0.47 9.89
N ALA A 32 -11.20 -0.56 10.31
CA ALA A 32 -10.88 -1.94 10.01
C ALA A 32 -10.89 -2.20 8.51
N ARG A 33 -11.88 -1.67 7.78
CA ARG A 33 -11.94 -1.80 6.31
C ARG A 33 -10.73 -1.15 5.64
N LEU A 34 -10.37 0.07 6.01
CA LEU A 34 -9.18 0.75 5.48
C LEU A 34 -7.89 -0.04 5.71
N LEU A 35 -7.72 -0.63 6.90
CA LEU A 35 -6.55 -1.46 7.21
C LEU A 35 -6.54 -2.79 6.45
N LEU A 36 -7.71 -3.39 6.21
CA LEU A 36 -7.83 -4.59 5.39
C LEU A 36 -7.52 -4.30 3.92
N ASP A 37 -8.01 -3.18 3.39
CA ASP A 37 -7.71 -2.76 2.02
C ASP A 37 -6.21 -2.45 1.86
N GLU A 38 -5.57 -1.83 2.85
CA GLU A 38 -4.11 -1.64 2.85
C GLU A 38 -3.35 -2.97 2.94
N ALA A 39 -3.79 -3.90 3.80
CA ALA A 39 -3.22 -5.24 3.89
C ALA A 39 -3.36 -6.02 2.57
N ALA A 40 -4.45 -5.81 1.84
CA ALA A 40 -4.65 -6.36 0.50
C ALA A 40 -3.59 -5.85 -0.47
N SER A 41 -3.35 -4.54 -0.52
CA SER A 41 -2.28 -3.92 -1.33
C SER A 41 -0.88 -4.46 -0.98
N TRP A 42 -0.55 -4.62 0.31
CA TRP A 42 0.72 -5.22 0.72
C TRP A 42 0.85 -6.68 0.32
N SER A 43 -0.22 -7.46 0.47
CA SER A 43 -0.23 -8.86 0.05
C SER A 43 -0.10 -8.99 -1.47
N LEU A 44 -0.70 -8.11 -2.26
CA LEU A 44 -0.51 -8.06 -3.70
C LEU A 44 0.97 -7.86 -4.05
N LEU A 45 1.63 -6.89 -3.42
CA LEU A 45 3.06 -6.64 -3.64
C LEU A 45 3.90 -7.88 -3.34
N TRP A 46 3.56 -8.63 -2.29
CA TRP A 46 4.19 -9.92 -1.98
C TRP A 46 3.94 -10.96 -3.09
N TYR A 47 2.71 -11.12 -3.59
CA TYR A 47 2.44 -12.05 -4.69
C TYR A 47 3.16 -11.65 -5.98
N LEU A 48 3.29 -10.36 -6.28
CA LEU A 48 3.90 -9.86 -7.50
C LEU A 48 5.43 -9.94 -7.47
N TYR A 49 6.07 -9.57 -6.36
CA TYR A 49 7.53 -9.40 -6.28
C TYR A 49 8.21 -10.24 -5.19
N GLY A 50 7.49 -10.58 -4.12
CA GLY A 50 8.06 -11.34 -2.99
C GLY A 50 8.06 -12.85 -3.20
N LYS A 51 7.06 -13.38 -3.91
CA LYS A 51 7.03 -14.78 -4.34
C LYS A 51 7.99 -14.93 -5.52
N GLY A 52 9.09 -15.64 -5.30
CA GLY A 52 10.06 -15.95 -6.35
C GLY A 52 9.41 -16.66 -7.54
N ASN A 53 10.12 -16.72 -8.67
CA ASN A 53 9.71 -17.58 -9.76
C ASN A 53 10.04 -19.02 -9.33
N GLU A 54 9.02 -19.76 -8.92
CA GLU A 54 9.15 -21.18 -8.59
C GLU A 54 9.46 -21.95 -9.88
N GLU A 55 10.64 -22.55 -9.95
CA GLU A 55 10.98 -23.48 -11.02
C GLU A 55 10.23 -24.80 -10.78
N LEU A 56 9.76 -25.42 -11.86
CA LEU A 56 9.09 -26.73 -11.76
C LEU A 56 10.14 -27.78 -11.38
N PRO A 57 9.94 -28.51 -10.27
CA PRO A 57 10.85 -29.58 -9.87
C PRO A 57 10.94 -30.68 -10.94
N GLU A 58 12.17 -31.09 -11.29
CA GLU A 58 12.43 -32.14 -12.31
C GLU A 58 11.73 -33.47 -11.99
N ASP A 59 11.54 -33.75 -10.70
CA ASP A 59 10.87 -34.95 -10.23
C ASP A 59 9.37 -34.95 -10.51
N LEU A 60 8.72 -33.82 -10.82
CA LEU A 60 7.30 -33.80 -11.20
C LEU A 60 7.08 -34.04 -12.70
N PHE A 61 8.14 -34.01 -13.52
CA PHE A 61 8.00 -34.22 -14.96
C PHE A 61 7.61 -35.67 -15.26
N VAL A 62 6.62 -35.80 -16.13
CA VAL A 62 6.15 -37.09 -16.61
C VAL A 62 6.13 -37.07 -18.12
N PHE A 63 6.72 -38.10 -18.74
CA PHE A 63 6.71 -38.29 -20.19
C PHE A 63 5.85 -39.52 -20.54
N PRO A 64 4.97 -39.41 -21.55
CA PRO A 64 4.60 -38.21 -22.33
C PRO A 64 3.88 -37.13 -21.47
N THR A 65 4.01 -35.84 -21.79
CA THR A 65 3.43 -34.76 -20.96
C THR A 65 1.91 -34.80 -20.93
N THR A 66 1.32 -34.44 -19.78
CA THR A 66 -0.13 -34.29 -19.59
C THR A 66 -0.55 -32.85 -19.86
N SER A 67 -1.83 -32.59 -20.14
CA SER A 67 -2.30 -31.20 -20.37
C SER A 67 -2.08 -30.31 -19.15
N HIS A 68 -2.20 -30.86 -17.95
CA HIS A 68 -1.98 -30.10 -16.71
C HIS A 68 -0.51 -29.75 -16.51
N LEU A 69 0.42 -30.68 -16.80
CA LEU A 69 1.85 -30.39 -16.75
C LEU A 69 2.23 -29.32 -17.78
N GLU A 70 1.69 -29.40 -19.00
CA GLU A 70 1.91 -28.39 -20.03
C GLU A 70 1.38 -27.02 -19.58
N ALA A 71 0.17 -26.96 -19.02
CA ALA A 71 -0.40 -25.73 -18.51
C ALA A 71 0.49 -25.08 -17.44
N CYS A 72 1.05 -25.89 -16.53
CA CYS A 72 1.98 -25.41 -15.51
C CYS A 72 3.30 -24.91 -16.13
N GLN A 73 3.84 -25.61 -17.13
CA GLN A 73 5.05 -25.18 -17.85
C GLN A 73 4.83 -23.86 -18.58
N PHE A 74 3.71 -23.72 -19.29
CA PHE A 74 3.33 -22.50 -19.98
C PHE A 74 3.26 -21.30 -19.02
N VAL A 75 2.57 -21.45 -17.89
CA VAL A 75 2.42 -20.36 -16.92
C VAL A 75 3.74 -20.01 -16.23
N THR A 76 4.66 -20.96 -16.09
CA THR A 76 5.99 -20.70 -15.51
C THR A 76 6.87 -19.89 -16.46
N VAL A 77 6.75 -20.10 -17.78
CA VAL A 77 7.57 -19.44 -18.81
C VAL A 77 6.96 -18.11 -19.28
N ASN A 78 5.65 -18.05 -19.45
CA ASN A 78 4.95 -16.86 -19.96
C ASN A 78 4.71 -15.84 -18.84
N HIS A 79 5.38 -14.68 -18.92
CA HIS A 79 5.35 -13.66 -17.88
C HIS A 79 3.95 -13.09 -17.63
N THR A 80 3.13 -12.92 -18.68
CA THR A 80 1.77 -12.39 -18.56
C THR A 80 0.83 -13.42 -17.93
N ALA A 81 0.98 -14.70 -18.30
CA ALA A 81 0.23 -15.79 -17.68
C ALA A 81 0.62 -15.96 -16.21
N GLN A 82 1.91 -15.88 -15.89
CA GLN A 82 2.41 -15.91 -14.52
C GLN A 82 1.88 -14.75 -13.66
N LEU A 83 1.87 -13.53 -14.22
CA LEU A 83 1.27 -12.36 -13.59
C LEU A 83 -0.21 -12.58 -13.27
N CYS A 84 -0.98 -13.09 -14.24
CA CYS A 84 -2.41 -13.37 -14.04
C CYS A 84 -2.62 -14.49 -13.01
N LEU A 85 -1.79 -15.54 -13.01
CA LEU A 85 -1.83 -16.58 -11.97
C LEU A 85 -1.62 -15.97 -10.58
N ARG A 86 -0.63 -15.09 -10.41
CA ARG A 86 -0.34 -14.41 -9.14
C ARG A 86 -1.52 -13.55 -8.67
N ILE A 87 -2.14 -12.83 -9.59
CA ILE A 87 -3.35 -12.04 -9.32
C ILE A 87 -4.50 -12.94 -8.85
N VAL A 88 -4.75 -14.06 -9.53
CA VAL A 88 -5.82 -15.00 -9.15
C VAL A 88 -5.54 -15.59 -7.77
N GLN A 89 -4.33 -16.08 -7.52
CA GLN A 89 -3.92 -16.61 -6.21
C GLN A 89 -4.07 -15.59 -5.09
N TRP A 90 -3.71 -14.33 -5.35
CA TRP A 90 -3.89 -13.23 -4.40
C TRP A 90 -5.37 -13.01 -4.06
N LEU A 91 -6.24 -12.90 -5.07
CA LEU A 91 -7.68 -12.70 -4.87
C LEU A 91 -8.34 -13.87 -4.16
N GLU A 92 -7.96 -15.10 -4.52
CA GLU A 92 -8.43 -16.32 -3.84
C GLU A 92 -7.98 -16.34 -2.38
N ARG A 93 -6.75 -15.91 -2.09
CA ARG A 93 -6.24 -15.79 -0.73
C ARG A 93 -7.01 -14.76 0.08
N LEU A 94 -7.33 -13.60 -0.50
CA LEU A 94 -8.14 -12.57 0.18
C LEU A 94 -9.53 -13.10 0.52
N ALA A 95 -10.19 -13.76 -0.43
CA ALA A 95 -11.50 -14.37 -0.21
C ALA A 95 -11.43 -15.49 0.85
N SER A 96 -10.38 -16.30 0.84
CA SER A 96 -10.14 -17.35 1.84
C SER A 96 -9.94 -16.79 3.26
N ILE A 97 -9.12 -15.73 3.41
CA ILE A 97 -8.94 -15.04 4.70
C ILE A 97 -10.25 -14.42 5.18
N ALA A 98 -11.02 -13.80 4.29
CA ALA A 98 -12.32 -13.21 4.64
C ALA A 98 -13.29 -14.28 5.15
N LEU A 99 -13.30 -15.46 4.52
CA LEU A 99 -14.10 -16.60 4.95
C LEU A 99 -13.66 -17.12 6.32
N ASP A 100 -12.36 -17.26 6.57
CA ASP A 100 -11.83 -17.69 7.87
C ASP A 100 -12.15 -16.70 9.00
N LEU A 101 -12.19 -15.40 8.69
CA LEU A 101 -12.61 -14.37 9.64
C LEU A 101 -14.11 -14.46 9.94
N ASP A 102 -14.96 -14.69 8.94
CA ASP A 102 -16.39 -14.88 9.14
C ASP A 102 -16.68 -16.17 9.92
N ASN A 103 -15.95 -17.25 9.64
CA ASN A 103 -16.04 -18.53 10.36
C ASN A 103 -15.77 -18.38 11.87
N LYS A 104 -14.85 -17.50 12.26
CA LYS A 104 -14.58 -17.21 13.68
C LYS A 104 -15.77 -16.56 14.40
N VAL A 105 -16.65 -15.90 13.66
CA VAL A 105 -17.81 -15.17 14.21
C VAL A 105 -19.10 -15.99 14.08
N ARG A 106 -19.32 -16.63 12.92
CA ARG A 106 -20.56 -17.34 12.58
C ARG A 106 -20.49 -18.86 12.78
N GLY A 107 -19.31 -19.42 13.01
CA GLY A 107 -19.07 -20.86 13.08
C GLY A 107 -18.67 -21.46 11.74
N SER A 108 -18.58 -22.79 11.65
CA SER A 108 -18.03 -23.51 10.49
C SER A 108 -18.91 -23.55 9.24
N HIS A 109 -20.03 -22.83 9.22
CA HIS A 109 -20.95 -22.84 8.09
C HIS A 109 -20.60 -21.72 7.12
N VAL A 110 -20.44 -22.07 5.85
CA VAL A 110 -20.27 -21.10 4.78
C VAL A 110 -21.64 -20.50 4.49
N GLY A 111 -21.72 -19.16 4.47
CA GLY A 111 -22.87 -18.40 3.99
C GLY A 111 -24.22 -18.80 4.59
N THR A 112 -25.20 -19.12 3.75
CA THR A 112 -26.63 -19.17 4.15
C THR A 112 -27.31 -20.53 4.02
N TYR A 113 -26.67 -21.50 3.38
CA TYR A 113 -27.22 -22.84 3.23
C TYR A 113 -27.36 -23.54 4.58
N LEU A 114 -28.53 -24.16 4.77
CA LEU A 114 -28.82 -24.99 5.92
C LEU A 114 -29.02 -26.43 5.45
N PRO A 115 -28.38 -27.43 6.09
CA PRO A 115 -28.56 -28.83 5.74
C PRO A 115 -30.04 -29.22 5.75
N SER A 116 -30.50 -29.85 4.67
CA SER A 116 -31.89 -30.30 4.51
C SER A 116 -31.99 -31.82 4.52
N SER A 117 -33.20 -32.35 4.77
CA SER A 117 -33.47 -33.80 4.84
C SER A 117 -33.55 -34.47 3.46
N GLY A 118 -32.50 -34.30 2.66
CA GLY A 118 -32.37 -34.89 1.33
C GLY A 118 -32.71 -33.93 0.18
N VAL A 119 -32.32 -34.33 -1.03
CA VAL A 119 -32.48 -33.55 -2.26
C VAL A 119 -33.95 -33.38 -2.61
N TRP A 120 -34.34 -32.13 -2.92
CA TRP A 120 -35.68 -31.75 -3.37
C TRP A 120 -36.81 -32.36 -2.54
N HIS A 121 -36.63 -32.37 -1.23
CA HIS A 121 -37.50 -33.08 -0.32
C HIS A 121 -38.94 -32.54 -0.34
N HIS A 122 -39.14 -31.24 -0.59
CA HIS A 122 -40.48 -30.67 -0.71
C HIS A 122 -41.17 -31.13 -2.00
N THR A 123 -40.44 -31.11 -3.12
CA THR A 123 -40.90 -31.55 -4.44
C THR A 123 -41.20 -33.05 -4.42
N GLN A 124 -40.33 -33.86 -3.82
CA GLN A 124 -40.57 -35.29 -3.61
C GLN A 124 -41.86 -35.55 -2.83
N ARG A 125 -42.11 -34.83 -1.74
CA ARG A 125 -43.35 -34.96 -0.96
C ARG A 125 -44.57 -34.52 -1.75
N HIS A 126 -44.44 -33.47 -2.56
CA HIS A 126 -45.50 -32.98 -3.42
C HIS A 126 -45.91 -34.03 -4.47
N LEU A 127 -44.93 -34.63 -5.14
CA LEU A 127 -45.15 -35.70 -6.11
C LEU A 127 -45.76 -36.95 -5.46
N LYS A 128 -45.27 -37.36 -4.28
CA LYS A 128 -45.84 -38.49 -3.51
C LYS A 128 -47.31 -38.29 -3.12
N ARG A 129 -47.77 -37.04 -2.99
CA ARG A 129 -49.18 -36.70 -2.67
C ARG A 129 -50.10 -36.72 -3.90
N GLY A 130 -49.58 -37.05 -5.08
CA GLY A 130 -50.36 -37.06 -6.33
C GLY A 130 -50.75 -35.67 -6.82
N ALA A 131 -50.16 -34.60 -6.25
CA ALA A 131 -50.34 -33.25 -6.73
C ALA A 131 -49.47 -33.07 -7.98
N SER A 132 -50.11 -32.93 -9.14
CA SER A 132 -49.44 -32.72 -10.42
C SER A 132 -49.80 -31.33 -10.94
N ASN A 133 -48.79 -30.48 -11.10
CA ASN A 133 -48.91 -29.20 -11.78
C ASN A 133 -48.08 -29.27 -13.06
N LEU A 134 -48.59 -28.75 -14.18
CA LEU A 134 -47.89 -28.73 -15.48
C LEU A 134 -46.55 -27.97 -15.45
N LYS A 135 -46.30 -27.20 -14.38
CA LYS A 135 -45.07 -26.41 -14.19
C LYS A 135 -44.06 -27.06 -13.23
N THR A 136 -44.41 -28.18 -12.61
CA THR A 136 -43.56 -28.85 -11.61
C THR A 136 -42.94 -30.11 -12.19
N VAL A 137 -41.65 -30.31 -11.93
CA VAL A 137 -40.93 -31.50 -12.41
C VAL A 137 -41.59 -32.79 -11.92
N HIS A 138 -41.59 -33.81 -12.79
CA HIS A 138 -42.16 -35.13 -12.53
C HIS A 138 -41.10 -36.15 -12.08
N HIS A 139 -39.84 -35.93 -12.46
CA HIS A 139 -38.72 -36.77 -12.05
C HIS A 139 -37.80 -36.03 -11.06
N LEU A 140 -37.09 -36.80 -10.24
CA LEU A 140 -36.22 -36.30 -9.16
C LEU A 140 -34.73 -36.47 -9.46
N ASP A 141 -34.37 -36.60 -10.73
CA ASP A 141 -33.01 -36.54 -11.23
C ASP A 141 -32.60 -35.10 -11.56
N PHE A 142 -31.30 -34.82 -11.45
CA PHE A 142 -30.76 -33.45 -11.49
C PHE A 142 -30.99 -32.73 -12.83
N ASP A 143 -31.19 -33.46 -13.93
CA ASP A 143 -31.46 -32.89 -15.25
C ASP A 143 -32.96 -32.74 -15.54
N ALA A 144 -33.87 -33.20 -14.64
CA ALA A 144 -35.31 -33.07 -14.81
C ALA A 144 -35.77 -31.62 -15.09
N PRO A 145 -35.27 -30.58 -14.37
CA PRO A 145 -35.67 -29.21 -14.67
C PRO A 145 -35.33 -28.79 -16.11
N THR A 146 -34.16 -29.22 -16.60
CA THR A 146 -33.69 -28.87 -17.94
C THR A 146 -34.40 -29.68 -19.03
N ARG A 147 -34.60 -30.98 -18.79
CA ARG A 147 -35.22 -31.94 -19.72
C ARG A 147 -36.71 -31.73 -19.87
N GLU A 148 -37.41 -31.42 -18.77
CA GLU A 148 -38.86 -31.28 -18.73
C GLU A 148 -39.33 -29.82 -18.90
N HIS A 149 -38.40 -28.87 -19.00
CA HIS A 149 -38.69 -27.43 -19.05
C HIS A 149 -39.63 -26.99 -17.93
N SER A 150 -39.43 -27.55 -16.73
CA SER A 150 -40.27 -27.40 -15.56
C SER A 150 -39.40 -27.07 -14.34
N GLN A 151 -40.01 -26.59 -13.25
CA GLN A 151 -39.26 -26.17 -12.07
C GLN A 151 -39.58 -27.05 -10.85
N GLN A 152 -38.60 -27.22 -9.96
CA GLN A 152 -38.86 -27.72 -8.62
C GLN A 152 -39.70 -26.71 -7.82
N LEU A 153 -40.20 -27.14 -6.65
CA LEU A 153 -40.93 -26.23 -5.79
C LEU A 153 -40.04 -25.06 -5.32
N PRO A 154 -40.63 -23.87 -5.07
CA PRO A 154 -39.86 -22.67 -4.71
C PRO A 154 -38.92 -22.85 -3.51
N ASP A 155 -39.33 -23.63 -2.51
CA ASP A 155 -38.51 -23.90 -1.31
C ASP A 155 -37.24 -24.67 -1.66
N ASP A 156 -37.35 -25.71 -2.50
CA ASP A 156 -36.20 -26.48 -2.96
C ASP A 156 -35.33 -25.64 -3.91
N LYS A 157 -35.92 -24.82 -4.78
CA LYS A 157 -35.19 -23.88 -5.66
C LYS A 157 -34.36 -22.89 -4.85
N LYS A 158 -34.94 -22.36 -3.78
CA LYS A 158 -34.23 -21.45 -2.86
C LYS A 158 -33.10 -22.15 -2.12
N GLN A 159 -33.29 -23.39 -1.69
CA GLN A 159 -32.22 -24.17 -1.05
C GLN A 159 -31.05 -24.44 -2.00
N ASP A 160 -31.34 -24.80 -3.26
CA ASP A 160 -30.30 -24.98 -4.28
C ASP A 160 -29.55 -23.69 -4.58
N GLU A 161 -30.26 -22.56 -4.69
CA GLU A 161 -29.62 -21.27 -4.91
C GLU A 161 -28.70 -20.88 -3.75
N SER A 162 -29.13 -21.07 -2.49
CA SER A 162 -28.29 -20.84 -1.30
C SER A 162 -27.08 -21.78 -1.25
N LEU A 163 -27.25 -23.06 -1.56
CA LEU A 163 -26.14 -24.02 -1.65
C LEU A 163 -25.11 -23.55 -2.68
N LEU A 164 -25.56 -23.08 -3.84
CA LEU A 164 -24.68 -22.67 -4.92
C LEU A 164 -24.06 -21.30 -4.73
N GLU A 165 -24.69 -20.41 -3.97
CA GLU A 165 -24.06 -19.19 -3.47
C GLU A 165 -22.86 -19.50 -2.55
N ASP A 166 -23.01 -20.51 -1.70
CA ASP A 166 -21.95 -20.93 -0.78
C ASP A 166 -20.83 -21.68 -1.52
N VAL A 167 -21.18 -22.53 -2.50
CA VAL A 167 -20.21 -23.12 -3.43
C VAL A 167 -19.46 -22.05 -4.21
N TRP A 168 -20.16 -21.04 -4.75
CA TRP A 168 -19.56 -19.90 -5.43
C TRP A 168 -18.56 -19.17 -4.53
N THR A 169 -18.91 -18.96 -3.27
CA THR A 169 -18.02 -18.35 -2.27
C THR A 169 -16.76 -19.18 -2.03
N LEU A 170 -16.88 -20.50 -1.92
CA LEU A 170 -15.75 -21.40 -1.76
C LEU A 170 -14.84 -21.46 -3.00
N LEU A 171 -15.42 -21.47 -4.21
CA LEU A 171 -14.66 -21.45 -5.46
C LEU A 171 -13.83 -20.17 -5.60
N ARG A 172 -14.41 -19.01 -5.29
CA ARG A 172 -13.68 -17.72 -5.27
C ARG A 172 -12.57 -17.66 -4.21
N ALA A 173 -12.63 -18.53 -3.19
CA ALA A 173 -11.61 -18.64 -2.16
C ALA A 173 -10.54 -19.70 -2.48
N GLY A 174 -10.58 -20.32 -3.67
CA GLY A 174 -9.67 -21.42 -4.05
C GLY A 174 -9.93 -22.73 -3.26
N ARG A 175 -11.03 -22.82 -2.49
CA ARG A 175 -11.35 -23.95 -1.60
C ARG A 175 -12.20 -25.00 -2.32
N LEU A 176 -11.71 -25.49 -3.46
CA LEU A 176 -12.41 -26.45 -4.34
C LEU A 176 -12.84 -27.73 -3.59
N GLU A 177 -11.97 -28.25 -2.73
CA GLU A 177 -12.24 -29.48 -1.98
C GLU A 177 -13.41 -29.31 -1.00
N GLU A 178 -13.49 -28.17 -0.33
CA GLU A 178 -14.60 -27.84 0.56
C GLU A 178 -15.89 -27.59 -0.19
N ALA A 179 -15.83 -26.97 -1.37
CA ALA A 179 -17.00 -26.84 -2.25
C ALA A 179 -17.55 -28.23 -2.64
N CYS A 180 -16.66 -29.17 -2.98
CA CYS A 180 -17.04 -30.55 -3.27
C CYS A 180 -17.64 -31.26 -2.06
N ASN A 181 -17.04 -31.08 -0.87
CA ASN A 181 -17.55 -31.67 0.37
C ASN A 181 -18.90 -31.09 0.77
N LEU A 182 -19.11 -29.79 0.56
CA LEU A 182 -20.39 -29.13 0.76
C LEU A 182 -21.47 -29.76 -0.14
N CYS A 183 -21.21 -29.91 -1.44
CA CYS A 183 -22.13 -30.58 -2.36
C CYS A 183 -22.43 -32.04 -1.93
N ARG A 184 -21.41 -32.80 -1.51
CA ARG A 184 -21.61 -34.18 -1.02
C ARG A 184 -22.46 -34.22 0.25
N SER A 185 -22.19 -33.34 1.20
CA SER A 185 -22.93 -33.23 2.46
C SER A 185 -24.40 -32.82 2.25
N ALA A 186 -24.67 -32.03 1.21
CA ALA A 186 -26.02 -31.66 0.77
C ALA A 186 -26.76 -32.79 0.05
N GLY A 187 -26.13 -33.97 -0.14
CA GLY A 187 -26.70 -35.09 -0.88
C GLY A 187 -26.62 -34.93 -2.40
N GLN A 188 -25.78 -34.02 -2.90
CA GLN A 188 -25.65 -33.69 -4.32
C GLN A 188 -24.26 -34.04 -4.90
N PRO A 189 -23.86 -35.33 -4.90
CA PRO A 189 -22.53 -35.74 -5.32
C PRO A 189 -22.24 -35.48 -6.81
N TRP A 190 -23.27 -35.38 -7.67
CA TRP A 190 -23.08 -35.04 -9.09
C TRP A 190 -22.53 -33.62 -9.28
N ARG A 191 -22.89 -32.67 -8.41
CA ARG A 191 -22.32 -31.32 -8.42
C ARG A 191 -20.85 -31.36 -8.02
N ALA A 192 -20.48 -32.15 -7.01
CA ALA A 192 -19.08 -32.35 -6.64
C ALA A 192 -18.26 -32.99 -7.78
N ALA A 193 -18.80 -34.01 -8.45
CA ALA A 193 -18.17 -34.65 -9.60
C ALA A 193 -18.00 -33.69 -10.79
N SER A 194 -18.93 -32.75 -10.94
CA SER A 194 -18.84 -31.69 -11.95
C SER A 194 -17.79 -30.64 -11.56
N LEU A 195 -17.70 -30.24 -10.30
CA LEU A 195 -16.72 -29.23 -9.88
C LEU A 195 -15.27 -29.71 -10.00
N CYS A 196 -15.04 -31.00 -9.77
CA CYS A 196 -13.70 -31.60 -9.78
C CYS A 196 -13.67 -32.82 -10.72
N PRO A 197 -13.54 -32.59 -12.04
CA PRO A 197 -13.52 -33.65 -13.04
C PRO A 197 -12.26 -34.53 -12.92
N PHE A 198 -12.20 -35.60 -13.73
CA PHE A 198 -11.02 -36.46 -13.89
C PHE A 198 -10.52 -37.12 -12.59
N GLY A 199 -11.43 -37.46 -11.68
CA GLY A 199 -11.09 -38.23 -10.48
C GLY A 199 -10.52 -37.40 -9.32
N GLY A 200 -10.86 -36.11 -9.25
CA GLY A 200 -10.47 -35.26 -8.11
C GLY A 200 -9.23 -34.39 -8.35
N PHE A 201 -8.77 -34.28 -9.60
CA PHE A 201 -7.57 -33.51 -9.95
C PHE A 201 -7.84 -32.01 -9.91
N ASN A 202 -6.92 -31.27 -9.30
CA ASN A 202 -6.93 -29.82 -9.38
C ASN A 202 -6.27 -29.39 -10.68
N LEU A 203 -7.06 -28.89 -11.63
CA LEU A 203 -6.57 -28.45 -12.95
C LEU A 203 -5.97 -27.05 -12.95
N PHE A 204 -5.96 -26.35 -11.80
CA PHE A 204 -5.39 -25.03 -11.70
C PHE A 204 -3.89 -25.07 -12.05
N PRO A 205 -3.39 -24.19 -12.95
CA PRO A 205 -2.03 -24.27 -13.49
C PRO A 205 -1.01 -23.69 -12.50
N SER A 206 -0.85 -24.35 -11.36
CA SER A 206 0.05 -23.94 -10.28
C SER A 206 0.89 -25.12 -9.78
N LEU A 207 2.08 -24.82 -9.24
CA LEU A 207 2.97 -25.83 -8.68
C LEU A 207 2.30 -26.62 -7.54
N GLU A 208 1.61 -25.94 -6.62
CA GLU A 208 0.89 -26.58 -5.50
C GLU A 208 -0.16 -27.59 -6.00
N ALA A 209 -0.90 -27.25 -7.06
CA ALA A 209 -1.87 -28.17 -7.65
C ALA A 209 -1.18 -29.38 -8.30
N LEU A 210 -0.04 -29.16 -8.97
CA LEU A 210 0.74 -30.23 -9.59
C LEU A 210 1.31 -31.19 -8.55
N GLU A 211 1.86 -30.67 -7.45
CA GLU A 211 2.36 -31.46 -6.32
C GLU A 211 1.25 -32.27 -5.66
N LYS A 212 0.10 -31.65 -5.39
CA LYS A 212 -1.07 -32.33 -4.77
C LYS A 212 -1.61 -33.45 -5.65
N ASN A 213 -1.63 -33.25 -6.95
CA ASN A 213 -2.10 -34.23 -7.93
C ASN A 213 -1.14 -35.43 -8.06
N GLY A 214 0.16 -35.20 -7.92
CA GLY A 214 1.20 -36.23 -8.04
C GLY A 214 1.22 -36.93 -9.41
N LYS A 215 1.90 -38.09 -9.47
CA LYS A 215 2.07 -38.87 -10.72
C LYS A 215 1.01 -39.95 -10.89
N ASN A 216 -0.16 -39.60 -11.42
CA ASN A 216 -1.18 -40.60 -11.73
C ASN A 216 -1.02 -41.17 -13.14
N ARG A 217 -0.35 -42.33 -13.23
CA ARG A 217 -0.09 -43.03 -14.49
C ARG A 217 -1.35 -43.51 -15.22
N VAL A 218 -2.42 -43.82 -14.48
CA VAL A 218 -3.68 -44.30 -15.06
C VAL A 218 -4.39 -43.18 -15.80
N LEU A 219 -4.51 -42.00 -15.19
CA LEU A 219 -5.12 -40.85 -15.84
C LEU A 219 -4.27 -40.31 -16.98
N GLN A 220 -2.94 -40.34 -16.83
CA GLN A 220 -2.03 -40.05 -17.92
C GLN A 220 -2.29 -40.98 -19.12
N ALA A 221 -2.41 -42.29 -18.90
CA ALA A 221 -2.71 -43.24 -19.98
C ALA A 221 -4.07 -42.95 -20.66
N ILE A 222 -5.11 -42.66 -19.87
CA ILE A 222 -6.44 -42.27 -20.36
C ILE A 222 -6.38 -41.02 -21.24
N GLU A 223 -5.63 -40.01 -20.81
CA GLU A 223 -5.42 -38.78 -21.59
C GLU A 223 -4.66 -39.06 -22.89
N LEU A 224 -3.62 -39.89 -22.84
CA LEU A 224 -2.84 -40.31 -24.01
C LEU A 224 -3.69 -41.06 -25.04
N GLU A 225 -4.54 -41.98 -24.61
CA GLU A 225 -5.48 -42.70 -25.47
C GLU A 225 -6.51 -41.77 -26.11
N SER A 226 -6.97 -40.76 -25.35
CA SER A 226 -7.97 -39.78 -25.82
C SER A 226 -7.38 -38.64 -26.64
N GLY A 227 -6.06 -38.47 -26.60
CA GLY A 227 -5.34 -37.32 -27.15
C GLY A 227 -5.26 -36.13 -26.17
N ILE A 228 -4.13 -35.42 -26.22
CA ILE A 228 -3.81 -34.31 -25.32
C ILE A 228 -4.91 -33.22 -25.34
N GLY A 229 -5.38 -32.87 -24.15
CA GLY A 229 -6.39 -31.85 -23.91
C GLY A 229 -7.80 -32.20 -24.39
N HIS A 230 -8.03 -33.37 -25.01
CA HIS A 230 -9.33 -33.72 -25.59
C HIS A 230 -10.43 -33.72 -24.54
N GLN A 231 -10.24 -34.48 -23.46
CA GLN A 231 -11.20 -34.59 -22.35
C GLN A 231 -11.42 -33.26 -21.64
N TRP A 232 -10.36 -32.49 -21.41
CA TRP A 232 -10.42 -31.13 -20.85
C TRP A 232 -11.35 -30.24 -21.69
N ARG A 233 -11.18 -30.22 -23.01
CA ARG A 233 -12.03 -29.41 -23.91
C ARG A 233 -13.48 -29.86 -23.88
N LEU A 234 -13.74 -31.17 -23.95
CA LEU A 234 -15.09 -31.72 -23.86
C LEU A 234 -15.77 -31.32 -22.55
N TRP A 235 -15.04 -31.41 -21.44
CA TRP A 235 -15.51 -30.99 -20.13
C TRP A 235 -15.91 -29.52 -20.11
N LYS A 236 -15.02 -28.62 -20.55
CA LYS A 236 -15.35 -27.19 -20.57
C LYS A 236 -16.45 -26.84 -21.57
N TRP A 237 -16.60 -27.57 -22.68
CA TRP A 237 -17.72 -27.41 -23.60
C TRP A 237 -19.05 -27.80 -22.94
N ALA A 238 -19.07 -28.92 -22.21
CA ALA A 238 -20.25 -29.37 -21.48
C ALA A 238 -20.67 -28.35 -20.41
N THR A 239 -19.72 -27.80 -19.65
CA THR A 239 -20.01 -26.76 -18.66
C THR A 239 -20.46 -25.44 -19.28
N TYR A 240 -19.92 -25.06 -20.45
CA TYR A 240 -20.43 -23.93 -21.23
C TYR A 240 -21.91 -24.13 -21.59
N CYS A 241 -22.26 -25.26 -22.22
CA CYS A 241 -23.64 -25.57 -22.57
C CYS A 241 -24.56 -25.59 -21.34
N ALA A 242 -24.09 -26.14 -20.21
CA ALA A 242 -24.84 -26.13 -18.95
C ALA A 242 -25.09 -24.69 -18.48
N SER A 243 -24.05 -23.85 -18.42
CA SER A 243 -24.17 -22.46 -17.95
C SER A 243 -25.17 -21.64 -18.77
N GLU A 244 -25.19 -21.80 -20.10
CA GLU A 244 -26.14 -21.11 -20.98
C GLU A 244 -27.57 -21.63 -20.80
N LYS A 245 -27.77 -22.96 -20.76
CA LYS A 245 -29.11 -23.56 -20.59
C LYS A 245 -29.75 -23.18 -19.26
N ILE A 246 -28.99 -23.26 -18.17
CA ILE A 246 -29.44 -22.92 -16.82
C ILE A 246 -29.85 -21.44 -16.75
N ALA A 247 -29.05 -20.55 -17.35
CA ALA A 247 -29.36 -19.13 -17.40
C ALA A 247 -30.64 -18.82 -18.21
N VAL A 248 -30.89 -19.52 -19.31
CA VAL A 248 -32.09 -19.32 -20.15
C VAL A 248 -33.37 -19.77 -19.45
N GLN A 249 -33.30 -20.80 -18.60
CA GLN A 249 -34.46 -21.41 -17.95
C GLN A 249 -34.75 -20.86 -16.54
N ASP A 250 -34.05 -19.78 -16.13
CA ASP A 250 -34.10 -19.25 -14.77
C ASP A 250 -33.78 -20.33 -13.72
N GLY A 251 -32.79 -21.19 -14.01
CA GLY A 251 -32.38 -22.30 -13.13
C GLY A 251 -31.68 -21.84 -11.84
N GLY A 252 -31.07 -20.66 -11.86
CA GLY A 252 -30.35 -20.08 -10.73
C GLY A 252 -29.16 -19.25 -11.21
N LYS A 253 -28.91 -18.07 -10.59
CA LYS A 253 -27.81 -17.20 -11.02
C LYS A 253 -26.47 -17.75 -10.57
N TYR A 254 -26.39 -18.31 -9.35
CA TYR A 254 -25.15 -18.90 -8.85
C TYR A 254 -24.84 -20.23 -9.54
N GLU A 255 -25.85 -21.03 -9.90
CA GLU A 255 -25.61 -22.24 -10.68
C GLU A 255 -25.01 -21.95 -12.04
N ALA A 256 -25.60 -21.01 -12.79
CA ALA A 256 -25.05 -20.58 -14.06
C ALA A 256 -23.61 -20.05 -13.89
N ALA A 257 -23.34 -19.28 -12.84
CA ALA A 257 -22.02 -18.72 -12.56
C ALA A 257 -20.97 -19.79 -12.19
N VAL A 258 -21.32 -20.78 -11.36
CA VAL A 258 -20.45 -21.88 -10.97
C VAL A 258 -19.98 -22.68 -12.19
N TYR A 259 -20.88 -23.01 -13.11
CA TYR A 259 -20.51 -23.66 -14.36
C TYR A 259 -19.77 -22.73 -15.32
N ALA A 260 -20.15 -21.46 -15.38
CA ALA A 260 -19.48 -20.45 -16.20
C ALA A 260 -18.02 -20.22 -15.79
N ALA A 261 -17.71 -20.33 -14.48
CA ALA A 261 -16.36 -20.19 -13.95
C ALA A 261 -15.41 -21.31 -14.42
N GLN A 262 -15.94 -22.46 -14.83
CA GLN A 262 -15.15 -23.59 -15.33
C GLN A 262 -14.86 -23.52 -16.83
N CYS A 263 -15.60 -22.69 -17.58
CA CYS A 263 -15.47 -22.51 -19.03
C CYS A 263 -15.19 -21.06 -19.45
N SER A 264 -14.83 -20.19 -18.50
CA SER A 264 -14.50 -18.78 -18.73
C SER A 264 -15.62 -17.96 -19.39
N ASN A 265 -16.89 -18.33 -19.16
CA ASN A 265 -18.06 -17.62 -19.71
C ASN A 265 -18.40 -16.36 -18.89
N LEU A 266 -17.66 -15.27 -19.13
CA LEU A 266 -17.80 -14.00 -18.41
C LEU A 266 -19.22 -13.42 -18.45
N LYS A 267 -19.97 -13.61 -19.54
CA LYS A 267 -21.37 -13.17 -19.67
C LYS A 267 -22.25 -13.68 -18.54
N ARG A 268 -22.00 -14.91 -18.07
CA ARG A 268 -22.77 -15.55 -16.99
C ARG A 268 -22.12 -15.39 -15.62
N LEU A 269 -20.82 -15.11 -15.60
CA LEU A 269 -20.03 -14.96 -14.38
C LEU A 269 -20.13 -13.54 -13.76
N LEU A 270 -20.01 -12.49 -14.58
CA LEU A 270 -19.99 -11.11 -14.10
C LEU A 270 -21.28 -10.66 -13.37
N PRO A 271 -22.50 -11.12 -13.73
CA PRO A 271 -23.73 -10.71 -13.02
C PRO A 271 -23.77 -11.07 -11.53
N VAL A 272 -23.04 -12.09 -11.07
CA VAL A 272 -22.95 -12.45 -9.65
C VAL A 272 -21.77 -11.78 -8.92
N CYS A 273 -20.93 -11.04 -9.65
CA CYS A 273 -19.77 -10.34 -9.10
C CYS A 273 -20.18 -8.95 -8.59
N THR A 274 -20.55 -8.86 -7.32
CA THR A 274 -21.08 -7.63 -6.71
C THR A 274 -20.02 -6.72 -6.08
N ASP A 275 -18.77 -7.18 -6.02
CA ASP A 275 -17.62 -6.46 -5.45
C ASP A 275 -16.43 -6.50 -6.42
N TRP A 276 -15.47 -5.59 -6.22
CA TRP A 276 -14.34 -5.44 -7.13
C TRP A 276 -13.47 -6.69 -7.18
N GLU A 277 -13.20 -7.30 -6.03
CA GLU A 277 -12.39 -8.52 -5.92
C GLU A 277 -12.98 -9.66 -6.74
N SER A 278 -14.30 -9.88 -6.65
CA SER A 278 -15.02 -10.91 -7.41
C SER A 278 -14.97 -10.68 -8.92
N ALA A 279 -15.17 -9.44 -9.37
CA ALA A 279 -15.14 -9.10 -10.80
C ALA A 279 -13.73 -9.18 -11.38
N CYS A 280 -12.72 -8.71 -10.63
CA CYS A 280 -11.32 -8.82 -10.99
C CYS A 280 -10.88 -10.28 -11.08
N TRP A 281 -11.25 -11.11 -10.10
CA TRP A 281 -10.98 -12.54 -10.09
C TRP A 281 -11.61 -13.24 -11.28
N ALA A 282 -12.89 -12.96 -11.55
CA ALA A 282 -13.62 -13.54 -12.66
C ALA A 282 -12.92 -13.27 -14.01
N MET A 283 -12.49 -12.02 -14.26
CA MET A 283 -11.79 -11.66 -15.48
C MET A 283 -10.37 -12.23 -15.57
N ALA A 284 -9.60 -12.15 -14.48
CA ALA A 284 -8.21 -12.63 -14.46
C ALA A 284 -8.14 -14.14 -14.60
N LYS A 285 -8.99 -14.88 -13.87
CA LYS A 285 -9.12 -16.33 -13.97
C LYS A 285 -9.60 -16.75 -15.36
N SER A 286 -10.66 -16.13 -15.87
CA SER A 286 -11.20 -16.47 -17.20
C SER A 286 -10.17 -16.27 -18.30
N TRP A 287 -9.39 -15.17 -18.22
CA TRP A 287 -8.32 -14.89 -19.17
C TRP A 287 -7.20 -15.94 -19.08
N LEU A 288 -6.71 -16.24 -17.87
CA LEU A 288 -5.68 -17.26 -17.64
C LEU A 288 -6.11 -18.63 -18.19
N ASP A 289 -7.33 -19.05 -17.85
CA ASP A 289 -7.90 -20.32 -18.29
C ASP A 289 -7.98 -20.41 -19.82
N VAL A 290 -8.34 -19.31 -20.50
CA VAL A 290 -8.39 -19.27 -21.97
C VAL A 290 -6.99 -19.30 -22.58
N GLN A 291 -5.99 -18.62 -22.00
CA GLN A 291 -4.61 -18.71 -22.50
C GLN A 291 -4.06 -20.13 -22.39
N VAL A 292 -4.33 -20.80 -21.28
CA VAL A 292 -3.99 -22.22 -21.08
C VAL A 292 -4.71 -23.10 -22.10
N ASP A 293 -6.00 -22.88 -22.35
CA ASP A 293 -6.77 -23.66 -23.34
C ASP A 293 -6.21 -23.49 -24.77
N ILE A 294 -5.75 -22.28 -25.12
CA ILE A 294 -5.09 -21.98 -26.40
C ILE A 294 -3.75 -22.70 -26.50
N GLU A 295 -2.94 -22.70 -25.45
CA GLU A 295 -1.65 -23.40 -25.45
C GLU A 295 -1.84 -24.91 -25.60
N ILE A 296 -2.74 -25.51 -24.83
CA ILE A 296 -3.05 -26.94 -24.93
C ILE A 296 -3.60 -27.29 -26.33
N ALA A 297 -4.37 -26.39 -26.95
CA ALA A 297 -4.87 -26.59 -28.31
C ALA A 297 -3.75 -26.66 -29.36
N ARG A 298 -2.64 -25.92 -29.19
CA ARG A 298 -1.50 -25.92 -30.13
C ARG A 298 -0.84 -27.28 -30.23
N LEU A 299 -0.81 -28.05 -29.14
CA LEU A 299 -0.14 -29.35 -29.07
C LEU A 299 -0.87 -30.48 -29.80
N ARG A 300 -2.09 -30.24 -30.30
CA ARG A 300 -2.85 -31.25 -31.03
C ARG A 300 -2.37 -31.38 -32.49
N PRO A 301 -2.52 -32.56 -33.12
CA PRO A 301 -2.30 -32.72 -34.56
C PRO A 301 -3.18 -31.75 -35.35
N GLY A 302 -2.60 -30.88 -36.18
CA GLY A 302 -3.32 -29.80 -36.89
C GLY A 302 -3.63 -28.54 -36.05
N GLY A 303 -3.15 -28.49 -34.80
CA GLY A 303 -3.38 -27.37 -33.86
C GLY A 303 -2.74 -26.05 -34.29
N MET A 304 -1.71 -26.08 -35.14
CA MET A 304 -1.01 -24.89 -35.62
C MET A 304 -1.87 -24.01 -36.54
N ASP A 305 -2.80 -24.60 -37.31
CA ASP A 305 -3.76 -23.87 -38.15
C ASP A 305 -4.94 -23.32 -37.34
N GLN A 306 -5.44 -24.08 -36.36
CA GLN A 306 -6.44 -23.59 -35.41
C GLN A 306 -5.89 -22.46 -34.53
N PHE A 307 -4.62 -22.56 -34.14
CA PHE A 307 -3.95 -21.55 -33.34
C PHE A 307 -3.89 -20.18 -34.03
N LYS A 308 -3.49 -20.14 -35.31
CA LYS A 308 -3.52 -18.91 -36.12
C LYS A 308 -4.93 -18.31 -36.20
N SER A 309 -5.95 -19.15 -36.36
CA SER A 309 -7.35 -18.69 -36.38
C SER A 309 -7.80 -18.10 -35.04
N PHE A 310 -7.29 -18.60 -33.90
CA PHE A 310 -7.61 -18.05 -32.58
C PHE A 310 -6.88 -16.73 -32.32
N GLU A 311 -5.61 -16.63 -32.73
CA GLU A 311 -4.81 -15.40 -32.65
C GLU A 311 -5.47 -14.28 -33.46
N GLU A 312 -5.87 -14.55 -34.71
CA GLU A 312 -6.62 -13.61 -35.55
C GLU A 312 -7.98 -13.20 -34.96
N ALA A 313 -8.68 -14.13 -34.27
CA ALA A 313 -9.96 -13.83 -33.63
C ALA A 313 -9.82 -12.93 -32.40
N ILE A 314 -8.74 -13.08 -31.62
CA ILE A 314 -8.42 -12.24 -30.46
C ILE A 314 -8.01 -10.83 -30.91
N GLU A 315 -7.35 -10.72 -32.07
CA GLU A 315 -6.90 -9.45 -32.64
C GLU A 315 -8.02 -8.63 -33.32
N ARG A 316 -9.10 -9.27 -33.83
CA ARG A 316 -10.24 -8.56 -34.45
C ARG A 316 -11.08 -7.76 -33.43
N SER A 317 -11.45 -6.53 -33.80
CA SER A 317 -12.23 -5.61 -32.95
C SER A 317 -13.71 -6.03 -32.83
N PRO A 318 -14.40 -5.81 -31.70
CA PRO A 318 -15.77 -6.31 -31.46
C PRO A 318 -16.88 -5.62 -32.27
N GLY A 319 -16.54 -4.73 -33.21
CA GLY A 319 -17.48 -3.81 -33.86
C GLY A 319 -17.59 -3.91 -35.39
N GLN A 320 -16.90 -4.85 -36.04
CA GLN A 320 -17.00 -5.06 -37.48
C GLN A 320 -17.40 -6.51 -37.77
N GLY A 321 -18.70 -6.77 -37.71
CA GLY A 321 -19.28 -8.04 -38.11
C GLY A 321 -20.75 -8.07 -37.72
N ASP A 322 -21.63 -7.99 -38.70
CA ASP A 322 -23.07 -8.09 -38.52
C ASP A 322 -23.45 -9.32 -37.69
N PHE A 323 -24.44 -9.14 -36.80
CA PHE A 323 -25.13 -10.18 -36.03
C PHE A 323 -25.98 -11.10 -36.94
N ALA A 324 -25.38 -11.66 -37.99
CA ALA A 324 -26.03 -12.54 -38.94
C ALA A 324 -25.33 -13.91 -38.95
N SER A 325 -25.94 -14.84 -38.21
CA SER A 325 -25.95 -16.29 -38.46
C SER A 325 -24.62 -16.95 -38.84
N GLN A 326 -23.82 -17.46 -37.89
CA GLN A 326 -22.70 -18.37 -38.18
C GLN A 326 -22.43 -19.38 -37.04
N PRO A 327 -21.84 -20.54 -37.36
CA PRO A 327 -22.40 -21.86 -37.09
C PRO A 327 -22.17 -22.33 -35.65
N THR A 328 -23.04 -23.23 -35.20
CA THR A 328 -22.73 -24.20 -34.14
C THR A 328 -21.57 -25.07 -34.62
N SER A 329 -20.36 -24.55 -34.56
CA SER A 329 -19.17 -25.38 -34.69
C SER A 329 -19.25 -26.43 -33.58
N GLY A 330 -19.08 -27.69 -33.93
CA GLY A 330 -19.10 -28.80 -32.98
C GLY A 330 -18.01 -28.68 -31.91
N PRO A 331 -17.86 -29.69 -31.03
CA PRO A 331 -16.85 -29.71 -29.96
C PRO A 331 -15.39 -29.59 -30.47
N ASP A 332 -15.17 -29.65 -31.79
CA ASP A 332 -13.87 -29.56 -32.44
C ASP A 332 -13.23 -28.16 -32.36
N SER A 333 -14.02 -27.08 -32.25
CA SER A 333 -13.51 -25.71 -32.06
C SER A 333 -14.04 -25.07 -30.76
N TRP A 334 -13.18 -24.38 -30.02
CA TRP A 334 -13.59 -23.64 -28.82
C TRP A 334 -14.66 -22.58 -29.15
N PRO A 335 -15.67 -22.31 -28.29
CA PRO A 335 -16.71 -21.36 -28.64
C PRO A 335 -16.11 -19.96 -28.85
N LEU A 336 -16.19 -19.44 -30.08
CA LEU A 336 -15.75 -18.08 -30.41
C LEU A 336 -16.41 -17.04 -29.50
N GLN A 337 -17.63 -17.31 -29.04
CA GLN A 337 -18.36 -16.47 -28.08
C GLN A 337 -17.63 -16.33 -26.73
N VAL A 338 -16.94 -17.36 -26.25
CA VAL A 338 -16.15 -17.30 -25.01
C VAL A 338 -14.87 -16.48 -25.23
N LEU A 339 -14.21 -16.64 -26.38
CA LEU A 339 -13.00 -15.88 -26.73
C LEU A 339 -13.29 -14.38 -26.86
N ASN A 340 -14.38 -14.03 -27.55
CA ASN A 340 -14.79 -12.64 -27.77
C ASN A 340 -15.12 -11.90 -26.47
N GLN A 341 -15.43 -12.63 -25.39
CA GLN A 341 -15.69 -12.04 -24.08
C GLN A 341 -14.40 -11.66 -23.32
N GLN A 342 -13.26 -12.30 -23.64
CA GLN A 342 -12.04 -12.14 -22.86
C GLN A 342 -11.43 -10.74 -23.03
N PRO A 343 -10.75 -10.20 -22.01
CA PRO A 343 -9.87 -9.04 -22.19
C PRO A 343 -8.68 -9.44 -23.06
N ARG A 344 -8.10 -8.50 -23.82
CA ARG A 344 -6.91 -8.79 -24.64
C ARG A 344 -5.64 -8.87 -23.80
N ASN A 345 -5.52 -7.98 -22.83
CA ASN A 345 -4.41 -7.88 -21.91
C ASN A 345 -4.90 -7.34 -20.56
N VAL A 346 -4.00 -7.22 -19.58
CA VAL A 346 -4.30 -6.69 -18.24
C VAL A 346 -4.89 -5.28 -18.31
N SER A 347 -4.40 -4.41 -19.22
CA SER A 347 -4.97 -3.06 -19.40
C SER A 347 -6.44 -3.11 -19.82
N SER A 348 -6.78 -3.95 -20.80
CA SER A 348 -8.18 -4.15 -21.24
C SER A 348 -9.06 -4.75 -20.15
N LEU A 349 -8.50 -5.62 -19.30
CA LEU A 349 -9.20 -6.16 -18.14
C LEU A 349 -9.58 -5.02 -17.18
N LEU A 350 -8.61 -4.18 -16.81
CA LEU A 350 -8.86 -3.06 -15.91
C LEU A 350 -9.82 -2.03 -16.51
N GLN A 351 -9.73 -1.75 -17.81
CA GLN A 351 -10.70 -0.91 -18.52
C GLN A 351 -12.13 -1.47 -18.44
N LYS A 352 -12.30 -2.79 -18.59
CA LYS A 352 -13.62 -3.44 -18.43
C LYS A 352 -14.17 -3.29 -17.00
N LEU A 353 -13.33 -3.29 -15.97
CA LEU A 353 -13.78 -3.03 -14.59
C LEU A 353 -14.34 -1.62 -14.39
N HIS A 354 -13.89 -0.64 -15.20
CA HIS A 354 -14.44 0.72 -15.20
C HIS A 354 -15.75 0.86 -16.00
N SER A 355 -16.15 -0.15 -16.80
CA SER A 355 -17.32 -0.09 -17.68
C SER A 355 -18.60 -0.52 -16.96
N SER A 356 -19.51 0.43 -16.72
CA SER A 356 -20.80 0.19 -16.05
C SER A 356 -21.74 -0.76 -16.80
N ASP A 357 -21.52 -0.95 -18.11
CA ASP A 357 -22.38 -1.80 -18.94
C ASP A 357 -22.07 -3.29 -18.76
N THR A 358 -20.87 -3.61 -18.28
CA THR A 358 -20.37 -4.99 -18.17
C THR A 358 -20.31 -5.51 -16.75
N VAL A 359 -20.12 -4.63 -15.76
CA VAL A 359 -19.94 -5.01 -14.35
C VAL A 359 -20.93 -4.27 -13.45
N HIS A 360 -21.17 -4.82 -12.27
CA HIS A 360 -22.05 -4.22 -11.27
C HIS A 360 -21.58 -2.81 -10.88
N GLU A 361 -22.51 -1.87 -10.64
CA GLU A 361 -22.20 -0.45 -10.34
C GLU A 361 -21.28 -0.28 -9.11
N ALA A 362 -21.36 -1.19 -8.14
CA ALA A 362 -20.46 -1.19 -6.99
C ALA A 362 -18.99 -1.39 -7.38
N VAL A 363 -18.72 -2.15 -8.45
CA VAL A 363 -17.37 -2.40 -8.97
C VAL A 363 -16.79 -1.12 -9.57
N THR A 364 -17.55 -0.42 -10.42
CA THR A 364 -17.09 0.83 -11.05
C THR A 364 -16.85 1.94 -10.02
N ARG A 365 -17.64 1.95 -8.93
CA ARG A 365 -17.42 2.83 -7.78
C ARG A 365 -16.15 2.48 -7.03
N ALA A 366 -15.94 1.19 -6.74
CA ALA A 366 -14.75 0.70 -6.05
C ALA A 366 -13.46 0.98 -6.83
N CYS A 367 -13.50 0.94 -8.18
CA CYS A 367 -12.35 1.34 -9.01
C CYS A 367 -11.86 2.78 -8.77
N LYS A 368 -12.68 3.66 -8.18
CA LYS A 368 -12.30 5.04 -7.82
C LYS A 368 -11.69 5.14 -6.43
N GLU A 369 -11.74 4.09 -5.62
CA GLU A 369 -11.13 4.07 -4.28
C GLU A 369 -9.60 4.06 -4.40
N GLN A 370 -8.93 4.77 -3.49
CA GLN A 370 -7.48 4.98 -3.56
C GLN A 370 -6.70 3.65 -3.52
N GLN A 371 -7.09 2.70 -2.65
CA GLN A 371 -6.43 1.40 -2.56
C GLN A 371 -6.63 0.57 -3.83
N ARG A 372 -7.81 0.58 -4.46
CA ARG A 372 -8.02 -0.10 -5.75
C ARG A 372 -7.19 0.52 -6.86
N GLN A 373 -7.06 1.85 -6.89
CA GLN A 373 -6.17 2.50 -7.85
C GLN A 373 -4.70 2.09 -7.62
N ILE A 374 -4.27 1.93 -6.37
CA ILE A 374 -2.93 1.42 -6.05
C ILE A 374 -2.75 -0.01 -6.60
N GLU A 375 -3.67 -0.91 -6.26
CA GLU A 375 -3.62 -2.32 -6.68
C GLU A 375 -3.61 -2.46 -8.21
N MET A 376 -4.50 -1.75 -8.91
CA MET A 376 -4.57 -1.77 -10.38
C MET A 376 -3.28 -1.28 -11.03
N ASN A 377 -2.63 -0.24 -10.47
CA ASN A 377 -1.35 0.23 -10.99
C ASN A 377 -0.20 -0.75 -10.72
N LEU A 378 -0.19 -1.40 -9.56
CA LEU A 378 0.76 -2.48 -9.24
C LEU A 378 0.59 -3.66 -10.22
N MET A 379 -0.65 -4.05 -10.52
CA MET A 379 -0.94 -5.11 -11.50
C MET A 379 -0.45 -4.75 -12.92
N MET A 380 -0.51 -3.47 -13.30
CA MET A 380 0.02 -2.99 -14.59
C MET A 380 1.54 -2.84 -14.61
N GLY A 381 2.18 -2.79 -13.45
CA GLY A 381 3.59 -2.42 -13.32
C GLY A 381 3.88 -0.94 -13.60
N ASP A 382 2.87 -0.06 -13.64
CA ASP A 382 3.04 1.39 -13.85
C ASP A 382 3.32 2.10 -12.53
N ILE A 383 4.50 1.81 -11.97
CA ILE A 383 4.97 2.44 -10.73
C ILE A 383 5.13 3.98 -10.87
N PRO A 384 5.63 4.54 -11.99
CA PRO A 384 5.67 5.99 -12.17
C PRO A 384 4.30 6.67 -12.01
N HIS A 385 3.24 6.11 -12.61
CA HIS A 385 1.90 6.65 -12.44
C HIS A 385 1.40 6.49 -11.01
N LEU A 386 1.61 5.31 -10.40
CA LEU A 386 1.28 5.04 -9.00
C LEU A 386 1.86 6.10 -8.04
N LEU A 387 3.14 6.44 -8.20
CA LEU A 387 3.80 7.46 -7.37
C LEU A 387 3.18 8.84 -7.57
N ASN A 388 2.82 9.22 -8.79
CA ASN A 388 2.12 10.48 -9.04
C ASN A 388 0.73 10.50 -8.40
N CYS A 389 -0.02 9.39 -8.46
CA CYS A 389 -1.32 9.27 -7.80
C CYS A 389 -1.20 9.46 -6.29
N ILE A 390 -0.31 8.71 -5.63
CA ILE A 390 -0.07 8.84 -4.20
C ILE A 390 0.37 10.26 -3.85
N PHE A 391 1.30 10.84 -4.62
CA PHE A 391 1.77 12.20 -4.39
C PHE A 391 0.63 13.22 -4.47
N SER A 392 -0.23 13.14 -5.50
CA SER A 392 -1.38 14.05 -5.65
C SER A 392 -2.42 13.95 -4.52
N TRP A 393 -2.50 12.82 -3.82
CA TRP A 393 -3.39 12.66 -2.68
C TRP A 393 -2.82 13.20 -1.36
N ILE A 394 -1.50 13.42 -1.30
CA ILE A 394 -0.80 13.88 -0.09
C ILE A 394 -0.14 15.27 -0.24
N SER A 395 -0.05 15.79 -1.45
CA SER A 395 0.55 17.09 -1.73
C SER A 395 -0.36 18.23 -1.21
N PRO A 396 0.22 19.35 -0.75
CA PRO A 396 -0.55 20.55 -0.43
C PRO A 396 -1.39 21.04 -1.61
N SER A 397 -2.53 21.67 -1.34
CA SER A 397 -3.27 22.43 -2.37
C SER A 397 -2.47 23.66 -2.79
N GLU A 398 -2.54 24.06 -4.07
CA GLU A 398 -1.81 25.20 -4.63
C GLU A 398 -2.09 26.54 -3.91
N ASP A 399 -3.21 26.64 -3.17
CA ASP A 399 -3.62 27.84 -2.43
C ASP A 399 -2.93 28.04 -1.06
N ASP A 400 -2.13 27.09 -0.58
CA ASP A 400 -1.51 27.18 0.76
C ASP A 400 -0.08 27.73 0.66
N GLU A 401 0.16 28.93 1.21
CA GLU A 401 1.49 29.61 1.18
C GLU A 401 2.62 28.76 1.83
N ASN A 402 2.28 27.70 2.56
CA ASN A 402 3.21 26.74 3.15
C ASN A 402 3.28 25.44 2.34
N ILE A 403 4.15 25.42 1.33
CA ILE A 403 4.49 24.25 0.47
C ILE A 403 4.86 22.97 1.27
N PHE A 404 5.21 23.12 2.56
CA PHE A 404 5.69 22.03 3.41
C PHE A 404 4.67 21.52 4.44
N ARG A 405 3.42 22.00 4.41
CA ARG A 405 2.39 21.49 5.32
C ARG A 405 1.78 20.21 4.73
N PRO A 406 1.81 19.08 5.45
CA PRO A 406 1.23 17.83 4.96
C PRO A 406 -0.30 17.96 4.88
N HIS A 407 -0.87 17.70 3.70
CA HIS A 407 -2.31 17.71 3.43
C HIS A 407 -2.76 16.32 2.99
N GLY A 408 -3.89 15.85 3.48
CA GLY A 408 -4.41 14.51 3.14
C GLY A 408 -4.41 13.52 4.30
N ASP A 409 -4.78 12.28 4.00
CA ASP A 409 -4.99 11.25 5.01
C ASP A 409 -3.66 10.72 5.58
N PRO A 410 -3.47 10.70 6.92
CA PRO A 410 -2.26 10.19 7.55
C PRO A 410 -1.90 8.74 7.22
N GLN A 411 -2.90 7.87 6.98
CA GLN A 411 -2.63 6.48 6.60
C GLN A 411 -2.05 6.43 5.20
N MET A 412 -2.57 7.23 4.26
CA MET A 412 -2.04 7.30 2.90
C MET A 412 -0.59 7.83 2.87
N MET A 413 -0.26 8.84 3.67
CA MET A 413 1.13 9.33 3.79
C MET A 413 2.06 8.24 4.32
N ARG A 414 1.63 7.53 5.38
CA ARG A 414 2.39 6.41 5.94
C ARG A 414 2.57 5.32 4.88
N PHE A 415 1.49 4.86 4.27
CA PHE A 415 1.51 3.81 3.25
C PHE A 415 2.43 4.19 2.09
N GLY A 416 2.28 5.39 1.53
CA GLY A 416 3.09 5.88 0.43
C GLY A 416 4.59 5.90 0.75
N ALA A 417 4.98 6.42 1.93
CA ALA A 417 6.38 6.46 2.34
C ALA A 417 6.97 5.05 2.47
N HIS A 418 6.25 4.12 3.10
CA HIS A 418 6.74 2.74 3.23
C HIS A 418 6.76 2.01 1.89
N LEU A 419 5.78 2.27 1.02
CA LEU A 419 5.74 1.67 -0.32
C LEU A 419 6.96 2.11 -1.14
N VAL A 420 7.31 3.40 -1.10
CA VAL A 420 8.52 3.91 -1.78
C VAL A 420 9.77 3.20 -1.25
N LEU A 421 9.91 3.04 0.07
CA LEU A 421 11.07 2.35 0.67
C LEU A 421 11.15 0.88 0.24
N VAL A 422 10.02 0.17 0.25
CA VAL A 422 9.95 -1.23 -0.19
C VAL A 422 10.25 -1.35 -1.68
N LEU A 423 9.70 -0.47 -2.52
CA LEU A 423 9.98 -0.46 -3.96
C LEU A 423 11.46 -0.17 -4.26
N ARG A 424 12.08 0.75 -3.52
CA ARG A 424 13.54 1.01 -3.63
C ARG A 424 14.36 -0.23 -3.28
N TYR A 425 13.95 -0.98 -2.27
CA TYR A 425 14.63 -2.21 -1.86
C TYR A 425 14.44 -3.34 -2.89
N LEU A 426 13.20 -3.62 -3.30
CA LEU A 426 12.87 -4.74 -4.19
C LEU A 426 13.40 -4.54 -5.62
N LEU A 427 13.40 -3.29 -6.10
CA LEU A 427 13.71 -3.00 -7.50
C LEU A 427 15.11 -2.43 -7.71
N ALA A 428 15.96 -2.39 -6.68
CA ALA A 428 17.29 -1.78 -6.71
C ALA A 428 18.12 -2.17 -7.95
N ASP A 429 18.13 -3.46 -8.29
CA ASP A 429 18.94 -4.02 -9.39
C ASP A 429 18.24 -4.04 -10.76
N GLN A 430 16.91 -3.82 -10.80
CA GLN A 430 16.09 -4.00 -12.00
C GLN A 430 15.60 -2.68 -12.63
N MET A 431 16.02 -1.52 -12.10
CA MET A 431 15.50 -0.23 -12.56
C MET A 431 16.16 0.24 -13.87
N LYS A 432 15.33 0.49 -14.90
CA LYS A 432 15.71 1.37 -16.03
C LYS A 432 15.94 2.79 -15.49
N ASP A 433 16.85 3.54 -16.11
CA ASP A 433 17.28 4.86 -15.62
C ASP A 433 16.12 5.84 -15.39
N THR A 434 15.14 5.88 -16.29
CA THR A 434 13.96 6.75 -16.19
C THR A 434 13.04 6.40 -15.02
N PHE A 435 12.90 5.10 -14.73
CA PHE A 435 12.13 4.61 -13.58
C PHE A 435 12.84 4.98 -12.27
N ARG A 436 14.16 4.77 -12.22
CA ARG A 436 15.00 5.14 -11.08
C ARG A 436 14.91 6.64 -10.78
N GLU A 437 14.97 7.49 -11.80
CA GLU A 437 14.84 8.93 -11.62
C GLU A 437 13.49 9.30 -11.00
N LYS A 438 12.39 8.70 -11.46
CA LYS A 438 11.04 9.00 -10.95
C LYS A 438 10.85 8.55 -9.50
N ILE A 439 11.32 7.36 -9.12
CA ILE A 439 11.21 6.87 -7.74
C ILE A 439 12.13 7.64 -6.78
N MET A 440 13.26 8.14 -7.25
CA MET A 440 14.12 9.01 -6.44
C MET A 440 13.48 10.39 -6.28
N THR A 441 12.99 11.00 -7.36
CA THR A 441 12.39 12.34 -7.31
C THR A 441 11.04 12.38 -6.61
N VAL A 442 10.02 11.68 -7.13
CA VAL A 442 8.66 11.66 -6.55
C VAL A 442 8.63 10.91 -5.23
N GLY A 443 9.40 9.82 -5.12
CA GLY A 443 9.51 9.08 -3.86
C GLY A 443 10.14 9.92 -2.74
N ASP A 444 11.15 10.75 -3.03
CA ASP A 444 11.69 11.67 -2.03
C ASP A 444 10.64 12.68 -1.56
N PHE A 445 9.80 13.20 -2.47
CA PHE A 445 8.71 14.09 -2.06
C PHE A 445 7.71 13.39 -1.14
N ILE A 446 7.35 12.13 -1.43
CA ILE A 446 6.43 11.35 -0.58
C ILE A 446 7.03 11.10 0.81
N ILE A 447 8.29 10.66 0.88
CA ILE A 447 9.01 10.43 2.14
C ILE A 447 9.15 11.74 2.92
N HIS A 448 9.50 12.84 2.25
CA HIS A 448 9.59 14.17 2.85
C HIS A 448 8.26 14.61 3.47
N MET A 449 7.14 14.43 2.78
CA MET A 449 5.81 14.76 3.31
C MET A 449 5.48 13.96 4.57
N TYR A 450 5.82 12.67 4.60
CA TYR A 450 5.61 11.85 5.79
C TYR A 450 6.53 12.24 6.95
N ALA A 451 7.79 12.57 6.68
CA ALA A 451 8.72 13.09 7.69
C ALA A 451 8.22 14.42 8.30
N MET A 452 7.73 15.34 7.46
CA MET A 452 7.07 16.57 7.92
C MET A 452 5.80 16.28 8.72
N PHE A 453 5.00 15.28 8.33
CA PHE A 453 3.86 14.84 9.12
C PHE A 453 4.27 14.36 10.52
N LEU A 454 5.28 13.50 10.64
CA LEU A 454 5.80 13.04 11.93
C LEU A 454 6.25 14.23 12.80
N PHE A 455 6.98 15.17 12.19
CA PHE A 455 7.42 16.40 12.86
C PHE A 455 6.24 17.26 13.35
N THR A 456 5.18 17.44 12.54
CA THR A 456 3.98 18.18 12.98
C THR A 456 3.22 17.48 14.11
N LYS A 457 3.35 16.15 14.24
CA LYS A 457 2.74 15.34 15.29
C LYS A 457 3.61 15.18 16.54
N GLN A 458 4.75 15.88 16.62
CA GLN A 458 5.69 15.81 17.76
C GLN A 458 6.33 14.43 17.94
N HIS A 459 6.54 13.73 16.82
CA HIS A 459 7.29 12.48 16.74
C HIS A 459 8.66 12.75 16.10
N GLU A 460 9.37 13.75 16.61
CA GLU A 460 10.67 14.16 16.08
C GLU A 460 11.71 13.02 16.10
N GLU A 461 11.60 12.10 17.06
CA GLU A 461 12.48 10.93 17.18
C GLU A 461 12.45 9.97 15.96
N LEU A 462 11.37 9.96 15.17
CA LEU A 462 11.23 9.07 14.02
C LEU A 462 11.69 9.71 12.71
N VAL A 463 11.93 11.03 12.69
CA VAL A 463 12.20 11.78 11.45
C VAL A 463 13.45 11.28 10.73
N GLY A 464 14.51 10.97 11.48
CA GLY A 464 15.83 10.61 10.98
C GLY A 464 15.83 9.33 10.15
N ILE A 465 15.00 8.35 10.54
CA ILE A 465 14.80 7.11 9.80
C ILE A 465 14.37 7.40 8.37
N TYR A 466 13.45 8.36 8.18
CA TYR A 466 12.91 8.70 6.87
C TYR A 466 13.79 9.73 6.14
N ALA A 467 14.29 10.74 6.85
CA ALA A 467 15.12 11.79 6.28
C ALA A 467 16.44 11.24 5.70
N SER A 468 17.04 10.23 6.35
CA SER A 468 18.26 9.55 5.87
C SER A 468 18.08 8.81 4.54
N GLN A 469 16.83 8.60 4.10
CA GLN A 469 16.49 7.96 2.83
C GLN A 469 16.33 8.97 1.69
N LEU A 470 16.36 10.28 1.97
CA LEU A 470 16.24 11.32 0.97
C LEU A 470 17.59 11.63 0.31
N ALA A 471 17.56 12.20 -0.89
CA ALA A 471 18.76 12.77 -1.50
C ALA A 471 19.41 13.85 -0.61
N ARG A 472 20.75 13.95 -0.65
CA ARG A 472 21.57 14.87 0.16
C ARG A 472 20.95 16.24 0.38
N ASN A 473 20.67 16.99 -0.69
CA ASN A 473 20.13 18.36 -0.60
C ASN A 473 18.78 18.40 0.14
N ARG A 474 17.88 17.45 -0.15
CA ARG A 474 16.54 17.40 0.46
C ARG A 474 16.59 17.00 1.94
N CYS A 475 17.49 16.07 2.29
CA CYS A 475 17.73 15.70 3.69
C CYS A 475 18.24 16.89 4.49
N VAL A 476 19.24 17.59 3.96
CA VAL A 476 19.84 18.77 4.62
C VAL A 476 18.79 19.87 4.77
N ASP A 477 18.10 20.25 3.70
CA ASP A 477 17.08 21.31 3.73
C ASP A 477 15.92 20.98 4.69
N LEU A 478 15.52 19.71 4.77
CA LEU A 478 14.47 19.25 5.69
C LEU A 478 14.86 19.48 7.16
N PHE A 479 16.05 19.03 7.57
CA PHE A 479 16.51 19.22 8.94
C PHE A 479 16.75 20.70 9.26
N VAL A 480 17.33 21.47 8.34
CA VAL A 480 17.51 22.92 8.49
C VAL A 480 16.16 23.59 8.75
N HIS A 481 15.15 23.29 7.94
CA HIS A 481 13.81 23.84 8.11
C HIS A 481 13.18 23.45 9.45
N MET A 482 13.28 22.19 9.87
CA MET A 482 12.75 21.73 11.16
C MET A 482 13.44 22.38 12.36
N MET A 483 14.76 22.57 12.30
CA MET A 483 15.55 23.23 13.35
C MET A 483 15.20 24.72 13.45
N GLU A 484 14.98 25.40 12.32
CA GLU A 484 14.49 26.77 12.27
C GLU A 484 13.09 26.89 12.93
N LEU A 485 12.15 26.02 12.55
CA LEU A 485 10.79 26.01 13.12
C LEU A 485 10.75 25.73 14.63
N ARG A 486 11.76 25.04 15.17
CA ARG A 486 11.85 24.68 16.59
C ARG A 486 12.87 25.51 17.36
N LEU A 487 13.37 26.60 16.78
CA LEU A 487 14.35 27.47 17.42
C LEU A 487 13.87 28.01 18.77
N ASN A 488 12.57 28.30 18.92
CA ASN A 488 11.98 28.80 20.17
C ASN A 488 11.33 27.71 21.04
N SER A 489 11.50 26.43 20.69
CA SER A 489 10.95 25.30 21.46
C SER A 489 11.82 24.95 22.67
N SER A 490 11.29 24.11 23.56
CA SER A 490 12.02 23.63 24.74
C SER A 490 13.30 22.87 24.37
N VAL A 491 14.29 22.88 25.27
CA VAL A 491 15.56 22.14 25.12
C VAL A 491 15.32 20.66 24.83
N HIS A 492 14.31 20.06 25.46
CA HIS A 492 13.95 18.66 25.24
C HIS A 492 13.51 18.37 23.80
N VAL A 493 12.68 19.23 23.20
CA VAL A 493 12.23 19.05 21.81
C VAL A 493 13.38 19.24 20.83
N LYS A 494 14.24 20.23 21.06
CA LYS A 494 15.46 20.42 20.26
C LYS A 494 16.38 19.21 20.35
N HIS A 495 16.58 18.68 21.55
CA HIS A 495 17.40 17.49 21.76
C HIS A 495 16.87 16.28 20.97
N LYS A 496 15.55 16.08 20.87
CA LYS A 496 14.97 15.01 20.04
C LYS A 496 15.34 15.13 18.56
N ILE A 497 15.30 16.34 18.00
CA ILE A 497 15.66 16.59 16.60
C ILE A 497 17.16 16.36 16.38
N PHE A 498 17.98 16.84 17.31
CA PHE A 498 19.42 16.58 17.31
C PHE A 498 19.72 15.09 17.33
N LEU A 499 19.13 14.34 18.27
CA LEU A 499 19.29 12.88 18.35
C LEU A 499 18.88 12.20 17.05
N SER A 500 17.72 12.56 16.52
CA SER A 500 17.19 12.01 15.30
C SER A 500 18.11 12.26 14.08
N ALA A 501 18.87 13.36 14.06
CA ALA A 501 19.81 13.62 12.98
C ALA A 501 21.11 12.81 13.17
N VAL A 502 21.69 12.85 14.37
CA VAL A 502 23.00 12.24 14.65
C VAL A 502 22.95 10.71 14.68
N GLU A 503 21.81 10.11 15.03
CA GLU A 503 21.66 8.63 15.05
C GLU A 503 21.60 8.02 13.64
N TYR A 504 21.08 8.76 12.65
CA TYR A 504 20.79 8.23 11.31
C TYR A 504 21.63 8.85 10.18
N LEU A 505 22.36 9.93 10.46
CA LEU A 505 23.25 10.58 9.49
C LEU A 505 24.71 10.50 9.95
N PRO A 506 25.66 10.33 9.02
CA PRO A 506 27.07 10.48 9.35
C PRO A 506 27.35 11.92 9.79
N PHE A 507 28.33 12.09 10.69
CA PHE A 507 28.68 13.43 11.17
C PHE A 507 29.28 14.28 10.06
N SER A 508 30.30 13.75 9.40
CA SER A 508 30.98 14.37 8.24
C SER A 508 30.57 13.62 6.96
N PRO A 509 30.63 14.24 5.78
CA PRO A 509 30.28 13.58 4.53
C PRO A 509 31.26 12.42 4.24
N GLU A 510 30.73 11.20 4.19
CA GLU A 510 31.50 10.00 3.80
C GLU A 510 31.48 9.77 2.28
N ASP A 511 30.37 10.17 1.64
CA ASP A 511 30.12 10.04 0.21
C ASP A 511 29.22 11.21 -0.26
N ASP A 512 29.25 11.54 -1.55
CA ASP A 512 28.51 12.67 -2.12
C ASP A 512 27.00 12.42 -2.24
N THR A 513 26.55 11.19 -1.97
CA THR A 513 25.16 10.75 -2.16
C THR A 513 24.24 11.08 -0.98
N LYS A 514 24.77 11.19 0.24
CA LYS A 514 23.99 11.36 1.48
C LYS A 514 24.29 12.69 2.19
N GLY A 515 23.29 13.22 2.89
CA GLY A 515 23.45 14.38 3.75
C GLY A 515 24.23 14.03 5.02
N SER A 516 24.98 15.02 5.53
CA SER A 516 25.72 14.90 6.79
C SER A 516 25.21 15.88 7.83
N PHE A 517 25.43 15.57 9.12
CA PHE A 517 25.06 16.49 10.20
C PHE A 517 25.87 17.79 10.17
N GLU A 518 27.13 17.73 9.74
CA GLU A 518 28.00 18.87 9.53
C GLU A 518 27.40 19.88 8.53
N GLU A 519 26.93 19.43 7.36
CA GLU A 519 26.28 20.30 6.38
C GLU A 519 25.00 20.95 6.92
N ILE A 520 24.18 20.19 7.66
CA ILE A 520 22.96 20.71 8.29
C ILE A 520 23.32 21.87 9.21
N ILE A 521 24.30 21.66 10.08
CA ILE A 521 24.76 22.66 11.04
C ILE A 521 25.35 23.88 10.33
N GLU A 522 26.22 23.70 9.34
CA GLU A 522 26.79 24.80 8.58
C GLU A 522 25.71 25.65 7.90
N ARG A 523 24.72 24.99 7.29
CA ARG A 523 23.60 25.67 6.65
C ARG A 523 22.71 26.40 7.66
N VAL A 524 22.41 25.80 8.81
CA VAL A 524 21.67 26.46 9.91
C VAL A 524 22.42 27.68 10.44
N LEU A 525 23.73 27.57 10.68
CA LEU A 525 24.56 28.67 11.17
C LEU A 525 24.64 29.80 10.14
N SER A 526 24.80 29.47 8.85
CA SER A 526 24.81 30.45 7.77
C SER A 526 23.47 31.18 7.65
N ARG A 527 22.35 30.45 7.56
CA ARG A 527 21.00 31.04 7.44
C ARG A 527 20.59 31.85 8.66
N SER A 528 21.05 31.50 9.86
CA SER A 528 20.79 32.29 11.07
C SER A 528 21.39 33.70 11.02
N ARG A 529 22.46 33.88 10.22
CA ARG A 529 23.16 35.16 10.06
C ARG A 529 22.57 36.00 8.94
N GLU A 530 21.83 35.39 8.00
CA GLU A 530 21.11 36.10 6.94
C GLU A 530 20.06 37.04 7.55
N ILE A 531 20.00 38.27 7.04
CA ILE A 531 19.01 39.25 7.49
C ILE A 531 17.69 38.86 6.85
N SER A 532 16.76 38.29 7.63
CA SER A 532 15.42 38.01 7.13
C SER A 532 14.71 39.34 6.83
N VAL A 533 14.49 39.64 5.56
CA VAL A 533 13.60 40.72 5.08
C VAL A 533 12.15 40.27 5.29
N GLY A 534 11.74 40.06 6.54
CA GLY A 534 10.39 39.66 6.92
C GLY A 534 9.54 40.88 7.25
N LYS A 535 8.37 40.99 6.60
CA LYS A 535 7.27 41.98 6.78
C LYS A 535 7.55 42.95 7.95
N HIS A 536 8.28 44.01 7.63
CA HIS A 536 8.65 45.02 8.61
C HIS A 536 7.40 45.82 8.99
N ASP A 537 6.95 45.69 10.24
CA ASP A 537 6.09 46.70 10.84
C ASP A 537 6.96 47.95 11.04
N GLU A 538 6.76 48.96 10.20
CA GLU A 538 7.44 50.27 10.28
C GLU A 538 7.23 51.00 11.63
N SER A 539 6.46 50.40 12.55
CA SER A 539 6.11 50.95 13.85
C SER A 539 6.93 50.40 15.04
N SER A 540 7.79 49.39 14.85
CA SER A 540 8.59 48.82 15.95
C SER A 540 9.92 49.57 16.19
N ASP A 541 10.29 49.77 17.46
CA ASP A 541 11.58 50.36 17.85
C ASP A 541 12.74 49.51 17.29
N ILE A 542 13.55 50.12 16.42
CA ILE A 542 14.71 49.53 15.74
C ILE A 542 15.64 48.83 16.76
N THR A 543 15.73 49.36 17.97
CA THR A 543 16.56 48.81 19.06
C THR A 543 16.04 47.46 19.55
N GLU A 544 14.73 47.33 19.79
CA GLU A 544 14.11 46.06 20.21
C GLU A 544 14.14 45.02 19.10
N GLN A 545 14.03 45.44 17.84
CA GLN A 545 14.17 44.55 16.69
C GLN A 545 15.58 43.93 16.62
N HIS A 546 16.63 44.74 16.75
CA HIS A 546 18.01 44.24 16.82
C HIS A 546 18.24 43.35 18.04
N ARG A 547 17.62 43.67 19.18
CA ARG A 547 17.70 42.84 20.39
C ARG A 547 17.11 41.45 20.16
N LEU A 548 15.92 41.36 19.55
CA LEU A 548 15.27 40.08 19.23
C LEU A 548 16.05 39.28 18.19
N GLN A 549 16.58 39.94 17.15
CA GLN A 549 17.45 39.29 16.15
C GLN A 549 18.74 38.75 16.78
N SER A 550 19.38 39.49 17.67
CA SER A 550 20.59 39.04 18.38
C SER A 550 20.31 37.81 19.25
N LEU A 551 19.13 37.75 19.87
CA LEU A 551 18.71 36.61 20.67
C LEU A 551 18.48 35.39 19.77
N GLN A 552 17.77 35.53 18.65
CA GLN A 552 17.55 34.44 17.70
C GLN A 552 18.86 33.86 17.15
N LYS A 553 19.80 34.72 16.75
CA LYS A 553 21.15 34.32 16.33
C LYS A 553 21.87 33.53 17.43
N ALA A 554 21.84 34.00 18.67
CA ALA A 554 22.46 33.33 19.80
C ALA A 554 21.85 31.94 20.10
N MET A 555 20.53 31.80 19.96
CA MET A 555 19.82 30.55 20.26
C MET A 555 20.21 29.38 19.36
N VAL A 556 20.78 29.65 18.17
CA VAL A 556 21.24 28.60 17.24
C VAL A 556 22.43 27.83 17.80
N ILE A 557 23.27 28.46 18.64
CA ILE A 557 24.41 27.80 19.29
C ILE A 557 23.96 26.61 20.14
N GLN A 558 22.73 26.62 20.66
CA GLN A 558 22.20 25.51 21.47
C GLN A 558 22.23 24.17 20.72
N TRP A 559 22.09 24.16 19.39
CA TRP A 559 22.18 22.93 18.58
C TRP A 559 23.57 22.28 18.61
N LEU A 560 24.62 23.08 18.82
CA LEU A 560 26.01 22.64 18.92
C LEU A 560 26.41 22.24 20.34
N CYS A 561 25.62 22.63 21.34
CA CYS A 561 25.91 22.36 22.75
C CYS A 561 25.37 21.01 23.24
N PHE A 562 24.66 20.25 22.39
CA PHE A 562 24.17 18.93 22.75
C PHE A 562 25.29 17.90 22.70
N THR A 563 25.30 17.01 23.69
CA THR A 563 26.23 15.88 23.73
C THR A 563 25.61 14.69 22.99
N PRO A 564 26.27 14.15 21.96
CA PRO A 564 25.82 12.93 21.30
C PRO A 564 25.77 11.74 22.29
N PRO A 565 24.77 10.86 22.20
CA PRO A 565 24.75 9.59 22.92
C PRO A 565 26.06 8.79 22.77
N SER A 566 26.43 8.07 23.82
CA SER A 566 27.61 7.18 23.81
C SER A 566 27.49 5.99 22.85
N THR A 567 26.30 5.75 22.28
CA THR A 567 26.02 4.71 21.28
C THR A 567 26.52 5.07 19.89
N ILE A 568 26.82 6.34 19.62
CA ILE A 568 27.33 6.80 18.33
C ILE A 568 28.83 6.58 18.25
N ASN A 569 29.29 6.07 17.11
CA ASN A 569 30.72 5.92 16.83
C ASN A 569 31.42 7.28 16.94
N ASP A 570 32.57 7.31 17.58
CA ASP A 570 33.36 8.52 17.78
C ASP A 570 32.63 9.68 18.50
N ALA A 571 31.65 9.37 19.36
CA ALA A 571 30.87 10.38 20.12
C ALA A 571 31.75 11.44 20.81
N LYS A 572 32.91 11.07 21.34
CA LYS A 572 33.88 12.02 21.93
C LYS A 572 34.47 12.98 20.89
N ALA A 573 34.86 12.48 19.73
CA ALA A 573 35.41 13.31 18.65
C ALA A 573 34.33 14.22 18.05
N VAL A 574 33.12 13.69 17.85
CA VAL A 574 31.93 14.46 17.43
C VAL A 574 31.63 15.59 18.42
N THR A 575 31.65 15.29 19.72
CA THR A 575 31.47 16.31 20.79
C THR A 575 32.53 17.40 20.68
N GLY A 576 33.81 17.02 20.51
CA GLY A 576 34.90 17.98 20.33
C GLY A 576 34.68 18.90 19.12
N LYS A 577 34.33 18.32 17.96
CA LYS A 577 34.03 19.09 16.73
C LYS A 577 32.85 20.05 16.91
N LEU A 578 31.78 19.62 17.58
CA LEU A 578 30.60 20.46 17.86
C LEU A 578 30.94 21.63 18.78
N VAL A 579 31.65 21.38 19.88
CA VAL A 579 32.05 22.42 20.82
C VAL A 579 33.01 23.42 20.15
N LEU A 580 33.95 22.96 19.32
CA LEU A 580 34.83 23.83 18.56
C LEU A 580 34.04 24.75 17.61
N ARG A 581 33.08 24.20 16.86
CA ARG A 581 32.19 25.02 16.01
C ARG A 581 31.35 25.99 16.84
N ALA A 582 30.88 25.58 18.01
CA ALA A 582 30.13 26.45 18.92
C ALA A 582 30.97 27.64 19.39
N LEU A 583 32.25 27.41 19.71
CA LEU A 583 33.22 28.41 20.10
C LEU A 583 33.50 29.40 18.95
N MET A 584 33.85 28.89 17.77
CA MET A 584 34.14 29.72 16.59
C MET A 584 32.94 30.57 16.18
N HIS A 585 31.74 29.98 16.14
CA HIS A 585 30.53 30.72 15.81
C HIS A 585 30.12 31.70 16.93
N GLY A 586 30.36 31.35 18.20
CA GLY A 586 30.18 32.26 19.34
C GLY A 586 31.04 33.51 19.21
N ASN A 587 32.33 33.36 18.92
CA ASN A 587 33.25 34.49 18.68
C ASN A 587 32.81 35.35 17.49
N LEU A 588 32.32 34.73 16.42
CA LEU A 588 31.76 35.45 15.27
C LEU A 588 30.54 36.30 15.68
N LEU A 589 29.61 35.73 16.44
CA LEU A 589 28.44 36.47 16.94
C LEU A 589 28.83 37.57 17.93
N PHE A 590 29.84 37.36 18.79
CA PHE A 590 30.32 38.40 19.68
C PHE A 590 30.86 39.62 18.94
N ARG A 591 31.63 39.41 17.86
CA ARG A 591 32.07 40.48 16.96
C ARG A 591 30.88 41.25 16.37
N GLU A 592 29.89 40.53 15.84
CA GLU A 592 28.67 41.14 15.28
C GLU A 592 27.89 41.94 16.33
N PHE A 593 27.67 41.37 17.51
CA PHE A 593 26.90 42.00 18.57
C PHE A 593 27.63 43.20 19.19
N ALA A 594 28.96 43.18 19.24
CA ALA A 594 29.75 44.30 19.76
C ALA A 594 29.62 45.54 18.86
N LEU A 595 29.56 45.36 17.54
CA LEU A 595 29.32 46.46 16.59
C LEU A 595 27.96 47.15 16.83
N ILE A 596 26.92 46.36 17.15
CA ILE A 596 25.58 46.88 17.46
C ILE A 596 25.54 47.47 18.88
N SER A 597 26.29 46.89 19.82
CA SER A 597 26.32 47.33 21.23
C SER A 597 27.04 48.67 21.44
N MET A 598 27.65 49.26 20.41
CA MET A 598 28.17 50.64 20.44
C MET A 598 27.09 51.69 20.73
N TRP A 599 25.82 51.34 20.52
CA TRP A 599 24.67 52.13 20.92
C TRP A 599 24.53 51.97 22.44
N ARG A 600 25.04 52.94 23.21
CA ARG A 600 25.14 52.94 24.68
C ARG A 600 23.76 53.06 25.35
N VAL A 601 22.92 52.04 25.17
CA VAL A 601 21.59 51.94 25.75
C VAL A 601 21.66 51.18 27.09
N PRO A 602 20.85 51.51 28.11
CA PRO A 602 20.86 50.79 29.39
C PRO A 602 20.48 49.31 29.31
N ALA A 603 19.81 48.91 28.22
CA ALA A 603 19.39 47.53 27.98
C ALA A 603 20.62 46.62 27.75
N ILE A 604 20.61 45.47 28.42
CA ILE A 604 21.68 44.49 28.34
C ILE A 604 21.63 43.75 26.99
N PRO A 605 22.78 43.49 26.32
CA PRO A 605 22.82 42.74 25.06
C PRO A 605 22.41 41.27 25.27
N THR A 606 21.11 40.99 25.11
CA THR A 606 20.55 39.66 25.41
C THR A 606 21.15 38.55 24.55
N GLY A 607 21.50 38.84 23.29
CA GLY A 607 22.19 37.89 22.41
C GLY A 607 23.53 37.43 22.99
N ALA A 608 24.42 38.35 23.33
CA ALA A 608 25.76 38.04 23.85
C ALA A 608 25.71 37.25 25.16
N HIS A 609 24.86 37.64 26.11
CA HIS A 609 24.71 36.88 27.35
C HIS A 609 24.09 35.49 27.15
N THR A 610 23.21 35.33 26.15
CA THR A 610 22.69 34.02 25.79
C THR A 610 23.80 33.11 25.25
N VAL A 611 24.69 33.62 24.39
CA VAL A 611 25.87 32.89 23.91
C VAL A 611 26.77 32.45 25.08
N LEU A 612 27.11 33.38 25.98
CA LEU A 612 27.93 33.07 27.16
C LEU A 612 27.28 31.99 28.03
N SER A 613 25.96 32.09 28.27
CA SER A 613 25.22 31.12 29.06
C SER A 613 25.19 29.73 28.42
N LEU A 614 25.04 29.64 27.10
CA LEU A 614 24.98 28.36 26.39
C LEU A 614 26.36 27.67 26.36
N LEU A 615 27.44 28.44 26.23
CA LEU A 615 28.81 27.93 26.17
C LEU A 615 29.45 27.66 27.55
N ALA A 616 28.86 28.18 28.63
CA ALA A 616 29.42 28.08 29.99
C ALA A 616 29.64 26.64 30.46
N GLU A 617 28.73 25.70 30.15
CA GLU A 617 28.87 24.30 30.56
C GLU A 617 29.66 23.46 29.54
N PRO A 618 29.39 23.54 28.23
CA PRO A 618 30.14 22.80 27.21
C PRO A 618 31.63 23.13 27.16
N LEU A 619 32.08 24.29 27.64
CA LEU A 619 33.52 24.63 27.69
C LEU A 619 34.23 24.17 28.97
N LYS A 620 33.50 23.76 30.02
CA LYS A 620 34.09 23.21 31.25
C LYS A 620 34.48 21.74 31.12
N GLN A 621 33.73 20.96 30.34
CA GLN A 621 33.81 19.50 30.29
C GLN A 621 34.82 18.91 29.27
N PRO A 622 35.25 19.58 28.18
CA PRO A 622 36.11 18.98 27.14
C PRO A 622 37.43 19.71 26.89
N THR A 623 38.00 20.43 27.86
CA THR A 623 39.29 21.13 27.66
C THR A 623 40.41 20.15 27.26
N GLU A 624 40.36 18.90 27.72
CA GLU A 624 41.31 17.84 27.33
C GLU A 624 41.05 17.26 25.92
N ILE A 625 39.81 17.27 25.43
CA ILE A 625 39.44 16.74 24.10
C ILE A 625 39.71 17.77 22.99
N LEU A 626 39.42 19.05 23.26
CA LEU A 626 39.67 20.16 22.34
C LEU A 626 41.17 20.41 22.10
N LEU A 627 42.01 20.09 23.09
CA LEU A 627 43.47 20.21 23.00
C LEU A 627 44.15 18.99 22.35
N ALA A 628 43.41 17.90 22.14
CA ALA A 628 43.91 16.69 21.47
C ALA A 628 43.71 16.70 19.94
N THR A 629 42.89 17.62 19.43
CA THR A 629 42.78 17.89 17.99
C THR A 629 43.92 18.78 17.55
N ASP A 630 44.72 18.34 16.56
CA ASP A 630 45.91 19.03 16.01
C ASP A 630 45.64 20.40 15.33
N ASP A 631 44.47 20.98 15.55
CA ASP A 631 44.02 22.21 14.89
C ASP A 631 44.58 23.44 15.63
N HIS A 632 45.56 24.12 15.02
CA HIS A 632 46.28 25.27 15.61
C HIS A 632 45.37 26.43 16.07
N ASN A 633 44.12 26.48 15.59
CA ASN A 633 43.16 27.54 15.88
C ASN A 633 42.41 27.42 17.23
N VAL A 634 42.47 26.29 17.94
CA VAL A 634 41.66 26.10 19.15
C VAL A 634 42.06 27.06 20.28
N SER A 635 43.37 27.21 20.52
CA SER A 635 43.88 28.05 21.62
C SER A 635 43.57 29.54 21.41
N GLU A 636 43.67 30.02 20.16
CA GLU A 636 43.35 31.39 19.79
C GLU A 636 41.85 31.69 19.94
N ASN A 637 40.98 30.78 19.49
CA ASN A 637 39.53 30.94 19.66
C ASN A 637 39.12 30.91 21.14
N LEU A 638 39.79 30.11 21.97
CA LEU A 638 39.52 30.06 23.41
C LEU A 638 39.96 31.35 24.10
N ARG A 639 41.13 31.87 23.73
CA ARG A 639 41.64 33.17 24.19
C ARG A 639 40.64 34.29 23.84
N GLU A 640 40.22 34.34 22.59
CA GLU A 640 39.27 35.34 22.11
C GLU A 640 37.93 35.25 22.87
N PHE A 641 37.44 34.04 23.14
CA PHE A 641 36.22 33.84 23.93
C PHE A 641 36.36 34.39 25.36
N GLN A 642 37.52 34.18 26.00
CA GLN A 642 37.79 34.73 27.34
C GLN A 642 37.79 36.27 27.31
N ASP A 643 38.44 36.86 26.30
CA ASP A 643 38.46 38.31 26.09
C ASP A 643 37.03 38.86 25.90
N TRP A 644 36.19 38.18 25.10
CA TRP A 644 34.78 38.54 24.94
C TRP A 644 33.97 38.39 26.23
N SER A 645 34.20 37.32 27.00
CA SER A 645 33.55 37.12 28.29
C SER A 645 33.88 38.24 29.28
N GLU A 646 35.14 38.69 29.33
CA GLU A 646 35.54 39.83 30.15
C GLU A 646 34.94 41.14 29.63
N TYR A 647 34.96 41.37 28.30
CA TYR A 647 34.35 42.52 27.66
C TYR A 647 32.87 42.67 28.02
N TYR A 648 32.06 41.62 27.85
CA TYR A 648 30.64 41.67 28.17
C TYR A 648 30.35 41.71 29.67
N SER A 649 31.26 41.24 30.53
CA SER A 649 31.17 41.45 31.98
C SER A 649 31.35 42.94 32.34
N CYS A 650 32.33 43.59 31.73
CA CYS A 650 32.57 45.02 31.88
C CYS A 650 31.43 45.86 31.29
N ASP A 651 30.93 45.51 30.10
CA ASP A 651 29.78 46.16 29.47
C ASP A 651 28.52 46.06 30.34
N ALA A 652 28.23 44.90 30.93
CA ALA A 652 27.11 44.73 31.85
C ALA A 652 27.24 45.63 33.11
N LYS A 653 28.44 45.75 33.69
CA LYS A 653 28.71 46.67 34.81
C LYS A 653 28.49 48.12 34.39
N TYR A 654 28.98 48.51 33.23
CA TYR A 654 28.81 49.85 32.68
C TYR A 654 27.33 50.20 32.45
N ARG A 655 26.56 49.30 31.83
CA ARG A 655 25.12 49.51 31.59
C ARG A 655 24.32 49.58 32.89
N ASN A 656 24.68 48.79 33.90
CA ASN A 656 24.08 48.89 35.23
C ASN A 656 24.34 50.26 35.87
N TRP A 657 25.57 50.78 35.77
CA TRP A 657 25.88 52.15 36.19
C TRP A 657 25.06 53.18 35.39
N LEU A 658 25.00 53.07 34.06
CA LEU A 658 24.24 53.97 33.19
C LEU A 658 22.75 53.99 33.54
N LYS A 659 22.17 52.83 33.86
CA LYS A 659 20.78 52.71 34.31
C LYS A 659 20.54 53.46 35.61
N ILE A 660 21.47 53.39 36.57
CA ILE A 660 21.39 54.13 37.84
C ILE A 660 21.54 55.63 37.59
N GLU A 661 22.47 56.05 36.74
CA GLU A 661 22.71 57.45 36.38
C GLU A 661 21.46 58.10 35.76
N LEU A 662 20.82 57.41 34.80
CA LEU A 662 19.60 57.90 34.16
C LEU A 662 18.43 57.98 35.14
N ALA A 663 18.27 56.98 36.02
CA ALA A 663 17.24 57.01 37.07
C ALA A 663 17.46 58.20 38.03
N ASN A 664 18.72 58.51 38.38
CA ASN A 664 19.04 59.67 39.22
C ASN A 664 18.77 61.00 38.49
N ALA A 665 19.04 61.07 37.18
CA ALA A 665 18.76 62.26 36.37
C ALA A 665 17.27 62.56 36.27
N GLU A 666 16.42 61.54 36.12
CA GLU A 666 14.96 61.70 36.12
C GLU A 666 14.44 62.22 37.47
N VAL A 667 14.97 61.72 38.59
CA VAL A 667 14.63 62.19 39.95
C VAL A 667 15.10 63.62 40.22
N SER A 668 16.18 64.07 39.57
CA SER A 668 16.73 65.43 39.73
C SER A 668 16.02 66.50 38.89
N SER A 669 15.09 66.07 38.02
CA SER A 669 14.37 66.93 37.06
C SER A 669 12.91 67.22 37.43
N GLY A 670 12.47 66.79 38.62
CA GLY A 670 11.24 67.23 39.28
C GLY A 670 11.57 68.09 40.50
#